data_AF-A0A7M5WY32-F1
#
_entry.id   AF-A0A7M5WY32-F1
#
_cell.length_a   1.000
_cell.length_b   1.000
_cell.length_c   1.000
_cell.angle_alpha   90.00
_cell.angle_beta   90.00
_cell.angle_gamma   90.00
#
_symmetry.space_group_name_H-M   'P 1'
#
loop_
_entity.id
_entity.type
_entity.pdbx_description
1 polymer ?
#
loop_
_entity_poly.entity_id
_entity_poly.type
_entity_poly.pdbx_seq_one_letter_code
_entity_poly.pdbx_strand_id
1 'polypeptide(L)'
;MDNICEVTLAKSIQRKMLDILFTSQNLDQNEDVKNQVTKLFKLLNTTSSEILVHIQILLKIKKELNFAKLDLQRSSSSGNKESKEYKRVKWLESRLDYISTLCHEKCASLDGSMRQEIIRIESGDSDVIDTVQPFLSQMTRDSIIESCYCRRLTSVEKAMVQNLKDELQDNPSLTTLSSDSKLSESSITKLESSGMNSREAKSPEQAVVSSLKSFEEYQDATLGNLVAKFQKFFNENEDGTLSKKNTFTKSVTFDRRITKNFTGSESNRSGRSSNFGYNYSSTCQSPQSLQLGVNVKAKVQEKPSFFSHLPRITEDIPTEKEDKSKVYPRSPVVWCDKGQEMNKIQRTVKPRKKGKSLSPAFQDLKTSQTEEELEEKRKIAKRTVMVRIKAVNKLKGLKKKNITQRELDKFKAAHLSRLCGPDGLKSDNNNIAIDAAKSAGALLNPNKELIALLKETVRDEGKVWLLRYESAKALLHLEIWDAQCMEFLASTLISGNAQVKLDLLETIRETRNGKFLHKNDGSMLPLRHSLVSTMKDGSLDLEVRVEAALALAHLCIKNSYSKELLLKTLDSENEKLKSRGLSALVKQLNIRNEKILQGIMDQLKSAIGWKIRMQASLLLQKFSLQEIEKFGDESLFDCLHELLWNHPSQEFRRSIASLVERFGMKDDVYKLVLRKLEDRDESVRAEGIISLATLQVKTERELKILLDILELDSSTYVRAQVIRTFVALQWVHPRVIRALQERQRNNADFLSEEAEKALKVLLACTPKSPSP
;
A
#
# COMPACT_ATOMS: atom_id res chain seq x y z
N MET A 1 -6.96 -27.90 5.95
CA MET A 1 -8.35 -27.42 6.09
C MET A 1 -8.41 -26.21 7.02
N ASP A 2 -7.63 -26.19 8.10
CA ASP A 2 -7.53 -25.07 9.07
C ASP A 2 -7.36 -23.67 8.45
N ASN A 3 -6.55 -23.51 7.39
CA ASN A 3 -6.37 -22.22 6.69
C ASN A 3 -7.68 -21.67 6.09
N ILE A 4 -8.62 -22.55 5.71
CA ILE A 4 -9.90 -22.15 5.11
C ILE A 4 -10.81 -21.55 6.19
N CYS A 5 -10.76 -22.07 7.42
CA CYS A 5 -11.60 -21.62 8.53
C CYS A 5 -11.23 -20.18 8.95
N GLU A 6 -9.93 -19.87 9.03
CA GLU A 6 -9.42 -18.56 9.43
C GLU A 6 -9.71 -17.47 8.38
N VAL A 7 -9.53 -17.78 7.09
CA VAL A 7 -9.86 -16.86 5.98
C VAL A 7 -11.37 -16.64 5.88
N THR A 8 -12.16 -17.67 6.15
CA THR A 8 -13.63 -17.56 6.14
C THR A 8 -14.11 -16.68 7.30
N LEU A 9 -13.51 -16.82 8.49
CA LEU A 9 -13.80 -15.98 9.65
C LEU A 9 -13.46 -14.50 9.36
N ALA A 10 -12.29 -14.21 8.79
CA ALA A 10 -11.90 -12.86 8.41
C ALA A 10 -12.86 -12.24 7.36
N LYS A 11 -13.28 -13.03 6.36
CA LYS A 11 -14.26 -12.61 5.34
C LYS A 11 -15.67 -12.42 5.90
N SER A 12 -16.05 -13.19 6.92
CA SER A 12 -17.33 -13.04 7.62
C SER A 12 -17.37 -11.76 8.42
N ILE A 13 -16.31 -11.48 9.20
CA ILE A 13 -16.16 -10.21 9.93
C ILE A 13 -16.20 -9.04 8.93
N GLN A 14 -15.52 -9.15 7.79
CA GLN A 14 -15.53 -8.11 6.74
C GLN A 14 -16.93 -7.82 6.19
N ARG A 15 -17.69 -8.88 5.85
CA ARG A 15 -19.07 -8.71 5.34
C ARG A 15 -19.96 -8.05 6.38
N LYS A 16 -19.90 -8.51 7.63
CA LYS A 16 -20.66 -7.91 8.74
C LYS A 16 -20.32 -6.43 8.96
N MET A 17 -19.05 -6.03 8.83
CA MET A 17 -18.65 -4.61 8.92
C MET A 17 -19.21 -3.77 7.78
N LEU A 18 -19.20 -4.30 6.55
CA LEU A 18 -19.74 -3.61 5.38
C LEU A 18 -21.26 -3.47 5.46
N ASP A 19 -21.96 -4.51 5.92
CA ASP A 19 -23.42 -4.49 6.06
C ASP A 19 -23.87 -3.45 7.10
N ILE A 20 -23.16 -3.34 8.24
CA ILE A 20 -23.43 -2.32 9.27
C ILE A 20 -23.19 -0.91 8.72
N LEU A 21 -22.10 -0.70 7.98
CA LEU A 21 -21.79 0.60 7.37
C LEU A 21 -22.83 1.02 6.34
N PHE A 22 -23.22 0.10 5.45
CA PHE A 22 -24.25 0.36 4.46
C PHE A 22 -25.60 0.70 5.13
N THR A 23 -25.92 0.01 6.24
CA THR A 23 -27.13 0.29 7.02
C THR A 23 -27.06 1.68 7.69
N SER A 24 -25.89 2.06 8.23
CA SER A 24 -25.69 3.36 8.90
C SER A 24 -25.83 4.56 7.96
N GLN A 25 -25.53 4.40 6.66
CA GLN A 25 -25.65 5.44 5.65
C GLN A 25 -27.11 5.76 5.28
N ASN A 26 -28.05 4.87 5.57
CA ASN A 26 -29.47 5.05 5.23
C ASN A 26 -30.31 5.58 6.41
N LEU A 27 -29.71 5.74 7.61
CA LEU A 27 -30.39 6.18 8.83
C LEU A 27 -30.23 7.70 9.04
N ASP A 28 -30.88 8.50 8.20
CA ASP A 28 -30.64 9.95 8.14
C ASP A 28 -31.46 10.82 9.11
N GLN A 29 -32.35 10.25 9.95
CA GLN A 29 -33.34 11.08 10.69
C GLN A 29 -33.36 10.97 12.21
N ASN A 30 -32.57 10.10 12.87
CA ASN A 30 -32.58 9.99 14.34
C ASN A 30 -31.17 10.03 14.95
N GLU A 31 -30.84 11.13 15.66
CA GLU A 31 -29.52 11.41 16.23
C GLU A 31 -29.15 10.41 17.34
N ASP A 32 -30.12 9.87 18.08
CA ASP A 32 -29.87 8.85 19.10
C ASP A 32 -29.52 7.49 18.49
N VAL A 33 -30.21 7.09 17.41
CA VAL A 33 -29.88 5.88 16.64
C VAL A 33 -28.49 6.01 16.05
N LYS A 34 -28.15 7.19 15.48
CA LYS A 34 -26.81 7.47 14.96
C LYS A 34 -25.74 7.35 16.05
N ASN A 35 -26.00 7.82 17.26
CA ASN A 35 -25.08 7.69 18.39
C ASN A 35 -24.90 6.23 18.83
N GLN A 36 -25.98 5.43 18.86
CA GLN A 36 -25.91 4.00 19.18
C GLN A 36 -25.18 3.20 18.10
N VAL A 37 -25.46 3.46 16.82
CA VAL A 37 -24.74 2.86 15.68
C VAL A 37 -23.25 3.24 15.69
N THR A 38 -22.92 4.48 16.06
CA THR A 38 -21.53 4.92 16.20
C THR A 38 -20.81 4.18 17.35
N LYS A 39 -21.50 3.93 18.48
CA LYS A 39 -20.95 3.13 19.59
C LYS A 39 -20.70 1.68 19.17
N LEU A 40 -21.67 1.07 18.47
CA LEU A 40 -21.52 -0.25 17.87
C LEU A 40 -20.32 -0.32 16.92
N PHE A 41 -20.18 0.69 16.05
CA PHE A 41 -19.07 0.76 15.10
C PHE A 41 -17.71 0.86 15.81
N LYS A 42 -17.60 1.71 16.83
CA LYS A 42 -16.37 1.83 17.64
C LYS A 42 -16.01 0.53 18.33
N LEU A 43 -17.00 -0.16 18.92
CA LEU A 43 -16.80 -1.46 19.56
C LEU A 43 -16.31 -2.49 18.53
N LEU A 44 -17.00 -2.60 17.40
CA LEU A 44 -16.66 -3.52 16.33
C LEU A 44 -15.27 -3.24 15.75
N ASN A 45 -14.92 -1.98 15.52
CA ASN A 45 -13.61 -1.58 15.01
C ASN A 45 -12.49 -1.96 15.98
N THR A 46 -12.65 -1.63 17.27
CA THR A 46 -11.66 -1.94 18.31
C THR A 46 -11.46 -3.44 18.46
N THR A 47 -12.55 -4.22 18.53
CA THR A 47 -12.42 -5.67 18.73
C THR A 47 -11.96 -6.39 17.47
N SER A 48 -12.38 -5.96 16.27
CA SER A 48 -11.93 -6.57 15.01
C SER A 48 -10.44 -6.32 14.74
N SER A 49 -9.93 -5.12 15.03
CA SER A 49 -8.50 -4.82 14.93
C SER A 49 -7.67 -5.66 15.90
N GLU A 50 -8.15 -5.87 17.14
CA GLU A 50 -7.50 -6.81 18.07
C GLU A 50 -7.50 -8.26 17.54
N ILE A 51 -8.62 -8.74 16.98
CA ILE A 51 -8.71 -10.08 16.38
C ILE A 51 -7.74 -10.20 15.19
N LEU A 52 -7.64 -9.18 14.34
CA LEU A 52 -6.71 -9.17 13.20
C LEU A 52 -5.25 -9.29 13.66
N VAL A 53 -4.86 -8.61 14.75
CA VAL A 53 -3.51 -8.75 15.32
C VAL A 53 -3.26 -10.19 15.78
N HIS A 54 -4.23 -10.83 16.44
CA HIS A 54 -4.07 -12.23 16.87
C HIS A 54 -4.00 -13.20 15.68
N ILE A 55 -4.78 -12.97 14.63
CA ILE A 55 -4.69 -13.74 13.37
C ILE A 55 -3.30 -13.58 12.74
N GLN A 56 -2.76 -12.36 12.68
CA GLN A 56 -1.40 -12.12 12.18
C GLN A 56 -0.33 -12.85 13.01
N ILE A 57 -0.48 -12.88 14.34
CA ILE A 57 0.41 -13.63 15.23
C ILE A 57 0.29 -15.14 14.97
N LEU A 58 -0.94 -15.65 14.82
CA LEU A 58 -1.23 -17.05 14.53
C LEU A 58 -0.54 -17.49 13.23
N LEU A 59 -0.67 -16.69 12.16
CA LEU A 59 -0.02 -16.95 10.87
C LEU A 59 1.51 -16.97 10.98
N LYS A 60 2.12 -16.04 11.73
CA LYS A 60 3.56 -16.03 11.99
C LYS A 60 4.02 -17.28 12.74
N ILE A 61 3.31 -17.67 13.79
CA ILE A 61 3.63 -18.89 14.57
C ILE A 61 3.51 -20.13 13.67
N LYS A 62 2.50 -20.19 12.81
CA LYS A 62 2.30 -21.31 11.88
C LYS A 62 3.44 -21.43 10.87
N LYS A 63 3.87 -20.31 10.30
CA LYS A 63 5.04 -20.27 9.40
C LYS A 63 6.31 -20.75 10.10
N GLU A 64 6.53 -20.30 11.33
CA GLU A 64 7.66 -20.72 12.16
C GLU A 64 7.59 -22.20 12.54
N LEU A 65 6.38 -22.70 12.83
CA LEU A 65 6.13 -24.11 13.13
C LEU A 65 6.47 -25.01 11.94
N ASN A 66 6.14 -24.58 10.71
CA ASN A 66 6.51 -25.31 9.50
C ASN A 66 8.03 -25.38 9.33
N PHE A 67 8.76 -24.28 9.56
CA PHE A 67 10.22 -24.29 9.54
C PHE A 67 10.80 -25.21 10.62
N ALA A 68 10.29 -25.13 11.85
CA ALA A 68 10.73 -25.99 12.95
C ALA A 68 10.45 -27.48 12.67
N LYS A 69 9.35 -27.82 11.99
CA LYS A 69 9.05 -29.20 11.56
C LYS A 69 10.01 -29.69 10.49
N LEU A 70 10.40 -28.83 9.54
CA LEU A 70 11.43 -29.16 8.54
C LEU A 70 12.80 -29.36 9.19
N ASP A 71 13.17 -28.52 10.15
CA ASP A 71 14.42 -28.67 10.91
C ASP A 71 14.42 -29.99 11.71
N LEU A 72 13.29 -30.31 12.35
CA LEU A 72 13.12 -31.59 13.06
C LEU A 72 13.22 -32.80 12.11
N GLN A 73 12.66 -32.71 10.90
CA GLN A 73 12.76 -33.78 9.89
C GLN A 73 14.20 -33.97 9.39
N ARG A 74 14.99 -32.89 9.33
CA ARG A 74 16.41 -32.97 8.97
C ARG A 74 17.23 -33.62 10.10
N SER A 75 16.93 -33.29 11.35
CA SER A 75 17.66 -33.82 12.51
C SER A 75 17.22 -35.23 12.93
N SER A 76 16.00 -35.66 12.60
CA SER A 76 15.48 -37.00 12.97
C SER A 76 16.26 -38.16 12.35
N SER A 77 17.09 -37.90 11.32
CA SER A 77 18.04 -38.88 10.76
C SER A 77 19.08 -39.36 11.79
N SER A 78 19.25 -38.67 12.92
CA SER A 78 20.23 -39.00 13.96
C SER A 78 19.67 -39.81 15.15
N GLY A 79 18.43 -40.30 15.09
CA GLY A 79 17.85 -41.23 16.07
C GLY A 79 17.57 -40.67 17.48
N ASN A 80 17.80 -39.38 17.75
CA ASN A 80 17.68 -38.81 19.09
C ASN A 80 16.32 -38.10 19.28
N LYS A 81 15.41 -38.71 20.06
CA LYS A 81 14.01 -38.25 20.23
C LYS A 81 13.85 -37.01 21.12
N GLU A 82 14.88 -36.57 21.85
CA GLU A 82 14.85 -35.37 22.70
C GLU A 82 15.67 -34.20 22.14
N SER A 83 15.66 -34.04 20.82
CA SER A 83 16.37 -32.96 20.16
C SER A 83 15.79 -31.58 20.53
N LYS A 84 16.62 -30.53 20.48
CA LYS A 84 16.20 -29.14 20.75
C LYS A 84 15.07 -28.73 19.80
N GLU A 85 15.09 -29.26 18.58
CA GLU A 85 14.12 -29.06 17.52
C GLU A 85 12.74 -29.60 17.91
N TYR A 86 12.68 -30.77 18.57
CA TYR A 86 11.42 -31.34 19.04
C TYR A 86 10.76 -30.46 20.12
N LYS A 87 11.56 -29.96 21.08
CA LYS A 87 11.09 -29.02 22.11
C LYS A 87 10.55 -27.72 21.51
N ARG A 88 11.20 -27.20 20.45
CA ARG A 88 10.75 -26.02 19.70
C ARG A 88 9.43 -26.25 18.99
N VAL A 89 9.27 -27.39 18.30
CA VAL A 89 8.00 -27.76 17.64
C VAL A 89 6.86 -27.84 18.66
N LYS A 90 7.06 -28.56 19.77
CA LYS A 90 6.05 -28.70 20.83
C LYS A 90 5.64 -27.35 21.44
N TRP A 91 6.61 -26.46 21.66
CA TRP A 91 6.35 -25.11 22.16
C TRP A 91 5.52 -24.28 21.17
N LEU A 92 5.86 -24.31 19.88
CA LEU A 92 5.12 -23.62 18.83
C LEU A 92 3.69 -24.17 18.67
N GLU A 93 3.49 -25.48 18.78
CA GLU A 93 2.14 -26.09 18.75
C GLU A 93 1.28 -25.66 19.94
N SER A 94 1.84 -25.69 21.17
CA SER A 94 1.14 -25.20 22.36
C SER A 94 0.81 -23.70 22.26
N ARG A 95 1.71 -22.91 21.67
CA ARG A 95 1.48 -21.47 21.48
C ARG A 95 0.42 -21.20 20.41
N LEU A 96 0.40 -21.98 19.34
CA LEU A 96 -0.62 -21.90 18.29
C LEU A 96 -2.01 -22.19 18.88
N ASP A 97 -2.14 -23.25 19.67
CA ASP A 97 -3.40 -23.62 20.34
C ASP A 97 -3.89 -22.53 21.31
N TYR A 98 -2.97 -21.94 22.08
CA TYR A 98 -3.28 -20.82 22.98
C TYR A 98 -3.81 -19.59 22.23
N ILE A 99 -3.12 -19.16 21.15
CA ILE A 99 -3.54 -17.98 20.38
C ILE A 99 -4.84 -18.24 19.63
N SER A 100 -5.04 -19.46 19.13
CA SER A 100 -6.30 -19.88 18.50
C SER A 100 -7.47 -19.81 19.49
N THR A 101 -7.28 -20.32 20.71
CA THR A 101 -8.27 -20.23 21.79
C THR A 101 -8.59 -18.78 22.13
N LEU A 102 -7.58 -17.93 22.24
CA LEU A 102 -7.75 -16.50 22.51
C LEU A 102 -8.53 -15.79 21.38
N CYS A 103 -8.28 -16.15 20.10
CA CYS A 103 -9.07 -15.64 18.97
C CYS A 103 -10.54 -16.02 19.09
N HIS A 104 -10.83 -17.29 19.42
CA HIS A 104 -12.19 -17.77 19.61
C HIS A 104 -12.90 -17.09 20.78
N GLU A 105 -12.24 -16.92 21.92
CA GLU A 105 -12.77 -16.21 23.09
C GLU A 105 -13.11 -14.75 22.74
N LYS A 106 -12.24 -14.06 22.01
CA LYS A 106 -12.50 -12.69 21.56
C LYS A 106 -13.64 -12.60 20.55
N CYS A 107 -13.74 -13.55 19.62
CA CYS A 107 -14.87 -13.61 18.68
C CYS A 107 -16.19 -13.87 19.43
N ALA A 108 -16.19 -14.77 20.42
CA ALA A 108 -17.36 -15.05 21.25
C ALA A 108 -17.76 -13.85 22.11
N SER A 109 -16.78 -13.14 22.69
CA SER A 109 -17.01 -11.89 23.41
C SER A 109 -17.59 -10.81 22.51
N LEU A 110 -17.10 -10.68 21.28
CA LEU A 110 -17.62 -9.72 20.31
C LEU A 110 -19.08 -10.04 19.95
N ASP A 111 -19.39 -11.30 19.63
CA ASP A 111 -20.76 -11.73 19.33
C ASP A 111 -21.70 -11.46 20.53
N GLY A 112 -21.23 -11.72 21.75
CA GLY A 112 -21.97 -11.43 22.99
C GLY A 112 -22.24 -9.93 23.19
N SER A 113 -21.22 -9.08 23.04
CA SER A 113 -21.38 -7.63 23.17
C SER A 113 -22.23 -7.02 22.05
N MET A 114 -22.11 -7.54 20.82
CA MET A 114 -22.98 -7.14 19.71
C MET A 114 -24.44 -7.51 20.00
N ARG A 115 -24.72 -8.74 20.44
CA ARG A 115 -26.09 -9.15 20.82
C ARG A 115 -26.68 -8.28 21.92
N GLN A 116 -25.90 -7.95 22.95
CA GLN A 116 -26.38 -7.08 24.03
C GLN A 116 -26.74 -5.67 23.54
N GLU A 117 -25.93 -5.11 22.67
CA GLU A 117 -26.17 -3.77 22.13
C GLU A 117 -27.33 -3.77 21.11
N ILE A 118 -27.48 -4.86 20.36
CA ILE A 118 -28.64 -5.11 19.49
C ILE A 118 -29.92 -5.18 20.33
N ILE A 119 -29.95 -5.95 21.41
CA ILE A 119 -31.11 -6.04 22.32
C ILE A 119 -31.45 -4.67 22.91
N ARG A 120 -30.46 -3.84 23.23
CA ARG A 120 -30.69 -2.46 23.70
C ARG A 120 -31.36 -1.60 22.63
N ILE A 121 -30.93 -1.73 21.37
CA ILE A 121 -31.55 -1.04 20.23
C ILE A 121 -33.00 -1.53 20.03
N GLU A 122 -33.22 -2.84 20.12
CA GLU A 122 -34.55 -3.47 20.01
C GLU A 122 -35.49 -3.11 21.17
N SER A 123 -34.97 -2.69 22.32
CA SER A 123 -35.78 -2.22 23.45
C SER A 123 -36.17 -0.73 23.39
N GLY A 124 -35.73 0.00 22.35
CA GLY A 124 -36.11 1.40 22.08
C GLY A 124 -37.45 1.55 21.34
N ASP A 125 -37.84 2.78 20.99
CA ASP A 125 -39.14 3.09 20.36
C ASP A 125 -39.47 2.23 19.12
N SER A 126 -40.73 1.78 19.06
CA SER A 126 -41.30 0.78 18.13
C SER A 126 -41.03 1.04 16.64
N ASP A 127 -40.97 2.30 16.21
CA ASP A 127 -40.83 2.66 14.79
C ASP A 127 -39.41 2.41 14.24
N VAL A 128 -38.39 2.38 15.12
CA VAL A 128 -37.01 2.08 14.75
C VAL A 128 -36.81 0.58 14.55
N ILE A 129 -37.55 -0.22 15.32
CA ILE A 129 -37.47 -1.68 15.32
C ILE A 129 -37.84 -2.23 13.94
N ASP A 130 -38.94 -1.78 13.33
CA ASP A 130 -39.40 -2.30 12.03
C ASP A 130 -38.42 -2.07 10.88
N THR A 131 -37.59 -1.01 10.97
CA THR A 131 -36.59 -0.70 9.94
C THR A 131 -35.31 -1.52 10.10
N VAL A 132 -34.93 -1.85 11.34
CA VAL A 132 -33.63 -2.46 11.66
C VAL A 132 -33.73 -3.98 11.92
N GLN A 133 -34.90 -4.47 12.36
CA GLN A 133 -35.15 -5.86 12.76
C GLN A 133 -34.95 -6.92 11.67
N PRO A 134 -35.30 -6.71 10.38
CA PRO A 134 -35.01 -7.67 9.32
C PRO A 134 -33.49 -7.92 9.16
N PHE A 135 -32.69 -6.86 9.35
CA PHE A 135 -31.24 -6.90 9.22
C PHE A 135 -30.57 -7.54 10.45
N LEU A 136 -31.03 -7.21 11.65
CA LEU A 136 -30.58 -7.82 12.90
C LEU A 136 -30.91 -9.33 12.95
N SER A 137 -32.09 -9.70 12.46
CA SER A 137 -32.51 -11.10 12.33
C SER A 137 -31.66 -11.88 11.32
N GLN A 138 -31.27 -11.25 10.20
CA GLN A 138 -30.37 -11.85 9.20
C GLN A 138 -28.95 -12.02 9.76
N MET A 139 -28.40 -10.99 10.41
CA MET A 139 -27.10 -11.06 11.08
C MET A 139 -27.05 -12.16 12.15
N THR A 140 -28.13 -12.31 12.92
CA THR A 140 -28.22 -13.29 14.00
C THR A 140 -28.32 -14.72 13.45
N ARG A 141 -29.09 -14.95 12.37
CA ARG A 141 -29.15 -16.25 11.67
C ARG A 141 -27.81 -16.64 11.06
N ASP A 142 -27.14 -15.72 10.39
CA ASP A 142 -25.87 -16.01 9.71
C ASP A 142 -24.73 -16.26 10.72
N SER A 143 -24.71 -15.54 11.85
CA SER A 143 -23.76 -15.79 12.95
C SER A 143 -23.94 -17.17 13.59
N ILE A 144 -25.20 -17.62 13.77
CA ILE A 144 -25.51 -18.95 14.33
C ILE A 144 -25.13 -20.06 13.34
N ILE A 145 -25.43 -19.90 12.04
CA ILE A 145 -25.11 -20.89 11.00
C ILE A 145 -23.60 -21.08 10.87
N GLU A 146 -22.81 -20.00 10.84
CA GLU A 146 -21.34 -20.10 10.76
C GLU A 146 -20.70 -20.66 12.03
N SER A 147 -21.17 -20.28 13.22
CA SER A 147 -20.71 -20.84 14.49
C SER A 147 -20.95 -22.36 14.57
N CYS A 148 -22.11 -22.82 14.08
CA CYS A 148 -22.43 -24.24 13.96
C CYS A 148 -21.58 -24.95 12.90
N TYR A 149 -21.21 -24.29 11.80
CA TYR A 149 -20.39 -24.86 10.73
C TYR A 149 -18.93 -25.07 11.19
N CYS A 150 -18.34 -24.08 11.86
CA CYS A 150 -16.97 -24.16 12.39
C CYS A 150 -16.83 -25.20 13.52
N ARG A 151 -17.84 -25.35 14.39
CA ARG A 151 -17.86 -26.40 15.43
C ARG A 151 -18.03 -27.82 14.86
N ARG A 152 -18.75 -27.99 13.75
CA ARG A 152 -18.89 -29.30 13.09
C ARG A 152 -17.63 -29.73 12.35
N LEU A 153 -16.96 -28.81 11.65
CA LEU A 153 -15.71 -29.10 10.95
C LEU A 153 -14.62 -29.60 11.92
N THR A 154 -14.42 -28.89 13.03
CA THR A 154 -13.45 -29.26 14.06
C THR A 154 -13.76 -30.59 14.75
N SER A 155 -15.04 -30.96 14.91
CA SER A 155 -15.44 -32.26 15.47
C SER A 155 -15.21 -33.43 14.49
N VAL A 156 -15.53 -33.23 13.20
CA VAL A 156 -15.29 -34.22 12.14
C VAL A 156 -13.79 -34.44 11.91
N GLU A 157 -12.99 -33.37 11.96
CA GLU A 157 -11.53 -33.43 11.84
C GLU A 157 -10.89 -34.19 13.01
N LYS A 158 -11.34 -33.94 14.25
CA LYS A 158 -10.89 -34.70 15.44
C LYS A 158 -11.24 -36.19 15.34
N ALA A 159 -12.45 -36.53 14.87
CA ALA A 159 -12.84 -37.92 14.65
C ALA A 159 -12.02 -38.60 13.54
N MET A 160 -11.68 -37.88 12.47
CA MET A 160 -10.90 -38.41 11.36
C MET A 160 -9.43 -38.65 11.75
N VAL A 161 -8.84 -37.75 12.55
CA VAL A 161 -7.48 -37.92 13.09
C VAL A 161 -7.43 -39.05 14.13
N GLN A 162 -8.48 -39.20 14.95
CA GLN A 162 -8.55 -40.30 15.91
C GLN A 162 -8.68 -41.65 15.20
N ASN A 163 -9.57 -41.76 14.21
CA ASN A 163 -9.68 -42.98 13.40
C ASN A 163 -8.36 -43.35 12.71
N LEU A 164 -7.61 -42.37 12.19
CA LEU A 164 -6.29 -42.62 11.59
C LEU A 164 -5.24 -43.07 12.61
N LYS A 165 -5.30 -42.56 13.85
CA LYS A 165 -4.44 -43.02 14.95
C LYS A 165 -4.78 -44.44 15.36
N ASP A 166 -6.06 -44.75 15.48
CA ASP A 166 -6.54 -46.08 15.84
C ASP A 166 -6.16 -47.10 14.74
N GLU A 167 -6.31 -46.74 13.45
CA GLU A 167 -5.88 -47.57 12.30
C GLU A 167 -4.36 -47.83 12.26
N LEU A 168 -3.55 -46.86 12.70
CA LEU A 168 -2.09 -46.99 12.83
C LEU A 168 -1.68 -47.82 14.05
N GLN A 169 -2.51 -47.84 15.10
CA GLN A 169 -2.28 -48.64 16.30
C GLN A 169 -2.64 -50.12 16.06
N ASP A 170 -3.64 -50.37 15.22
CA ASP A 170 -4.14 -51.72 14.88
C ASP A 170 -3.33 -52.43 13.77
N ASN A 171 -2.39 -51.74 13.09
CA ASN A 171 -1.51 -52.33 12.08
C ASN A 171 0.00 -52.05 12.33
N PRO A 172 0.63 -52.75 13.30
CA PRO A 172 2.05 -52.57 13.61
C PRO A 172 3.02 -53.11 12.53
N SER A 173 2.52 -53.71 11.45
CA SER A 173 3.34 -54.26 10.34
C SER A 173 3.80 -53.21 9.31
N LEU A 174 3.37 -51.94 9.44
CA LEU A 174 3.78 -50.85 8.54
C LEU A 174 5.07 -50.13 8.95
N THR A 175 5.72 -50.52 10.06
CA THR A 175 6.90 -49.84 10.63
C THR A 175 8.19 -50.66 10.70
N THR A 176 8.27 -51.86 10.12
CA THR A 176 9.51 -52.67 10.14
C THR A 176 9.95 -53.12 8.74
N LEU A 177 10.60 -52.22 8.00
CA LEU A 177 11.50 -52.57 6.88
C LEU A 177 12.66 -51.58 6.82
N SER A 178 13.70 -51.82 7.64
CA SER A 178 15.09 -51.39 7.33
C SER A 178 16.05 -51.82 8.44
N SER A 179 16.48 -53.08 8.41
CA SER A 179 17.83 -53.51 8.82
C SER A 179 17.88 -55.04 8.72
N ASP A 180 18.41 -55.56 7.62
CA ASP A 180 19.37 -56.68 7.61
C ASP A 180 19.53 -57.25 6.19
N SER A 181 20.72 -57.04 5.62
CA SER A 181 21.46 -58.08 4.88
C SER A 181 22.83 -57.53 4.48
N LYS A 182 23.85 -57.94 5.23
CA LYS A 182 25.19 -58.12 4.70
C LYS A 182 25.13 -59.31 3.74
N LEU A 183 25.74 -59.21 2.54
CA LEU A 183 26.63 -60.25 2.00
C LEU A 183 27.30 -59.81 0.67
N SER A 184 28.64 -59.91 0.74
CA SER A 184 29.64 -60.16 -0.31
C SER A 184 29.80 -59.20 -1.50
N GLU A 185 30.87 -58.42 -1.40
CA GLU A 185 31.75 -58.07 -2.53
C GLU A 185 32.29 -59.34 -3.18
N SER A 186 31.90 -59.61 -4.44
CA SER A 186 32.78 -60.24 -5.41
C SER A 186 32.26 -59.94 -6.82
N SER A 187 33.20 -59.63 -7.72
CA SER A 187 32.99 -59.43 -9.17
C SER A 187 32.70 -58.00 -9.63
N ILE A 188 33.70 -57.15 -9.45
CA ILE A 188 34.06 -56.15 -10.46
C ILE A 188 34.59 -56.92 -11.67
N THR A 189 33.89 -56.83 -12.81
CA THR A 189 34.41 -56.69 -14.20
C THR A 189 33.39 -57.22 -15.21
N LYS A 190 32.70 -56.30 -15.90
CA LYS A 190 32.50 -56.27 -17.37
C LYS A 190 31.39 -55.30 -17.75
N LEU A 191 31.65 -54.57 -18.83
CA LEU A 191 30.74 -53.73 -19.63
C LEU A 191 30.62 -52.27 -19.20
N GLU A 192 31.73 -51.55 -19.35
CA GLU A 192 31.70 -50.28 -20.07
C GLU A 192 31.32 -50.55 -21.54
N SER A 193 30.15 -50.11 -21.98
CA SER A 193 29.90 -49.61 -23.35
C SER A 193 28.43 -49.24 -23.55
N SER A 194 28.09 -47.96 -23.33
CA SER A 194 27.27 -47.15 -24.27
C SER A 194 26.86 -45.86 -23.58
N GLY A 195 27.47 -44.75 -24.01
CA GLY A 195 27.09 -43.42 -23.56
C GLY A 195 25.71 -43.02 -24.08
N MET A 196 24.83 -42.59 -23.18
CA MET A 196 23.76 -41.63 -23.49
C MET A 196 23.52 -40.73 -22.27
N ASN A 197 23.52 -39.43 -22.54
CA ASN A 197 23.31 -38.33 -21.59
C ASN A 197 22.01 -38.48 -20.79
N SER A 198 22.10 -38.61 -19.46
CA SER A 198 20.98 -38.40 -18.54
C SER A 198 21.05 -36.99 -17.95
N ARG A 199 20.22 -36.09 -18.49
CA ARG A 199 19.81 -34.86 -17.79
C ARG A 199 19.05 -35.24 -16.53
N GLU A 200 19.34 -34.51 -15.45
CA GLU A 200 18.74 -34.62 -14.12
C GLU A 200 17.21 -34.79 -14.16
N ALA A 201 16.73 -36.02 -13.92
CA ALA A 201 15.36 -36.25 -13.54
C ALA A 201 15.22 -35.87 -12.06
N LYS A 202 14.57 -34.73 -11.78
CA LYS A 202 14.19 -34.37 -10.41
C LYS A 202 13.26 -35.45 -9.85
N SER A 203 13.59 -35.95 -8.67
CA SER A 203 12.80 -36.96 -7.95
C SER A 203 11.33 -36.49 -7.82
N PRO A 204 10.35 -37.42 -7.82
CA PRO A 204 8.93 -37.12 -7.57
C PRO A 204 8.70 -36.27 -6.31
N GLU A 205 9.57 -36.40 -5.31
CA GLU A 205 9.53 -35.62 -4.07
C GLU A 205 9.84 -34.14 -4.30
N GLN A 206 10.80 -33.82 -5.19
CA GLN A 206 11.13 -32.43 -5.52
C GLN A 206 10.01 -31.75 -6.33
N ALA A 207 9.26 -32.51 -7.14
CA ALA A 207 8.11 -31.99 -7.86
C ALA A 207 6.94 -31.68 -6.91
N VAL A 208 6.66 -32.56 -5.95
CA VAL A 208 5.64 -32.33 -4.91
C VAL A 208 5.99 -31.14 -4.01
N VAL A 209 7.25 -31.03 -3.60
CA VAL A 209 7.75 -29.89 -2.81
C VAL A 209 7.62 -28.57 -3.59
N SER A 210 7.90 -28.58 -4.89
CA SER A 210 7.75 -27.39 -5.74
C SER A 210 6.28 -26.97 -5.93
N SER A 211 5.37 -27.93 -6.07
CA SER A 211 3.93 -27.65 -6.18
C SER A 211 3.34 -27.13 -4.86
N LEU A 212 3.74 -27.69 -3.71
CA LEU A 212 3.31 -27.19 -2.39
C LEU A 212 3.80 -25.76 -2.15
N LYS A 213 5.05 -25.46 -2.52
CA LYS A 213 5.62 -24.11 -2.40
C LYS A 213 4.87 -23.08 -3.25
N SER A 214 4.49 -23.43 -4.48
CA SER A 214 3.71 -22.53 -5.35
C SER A 214 2.29 -22.26 -4.85
N PHE A 215 1.66 -23.25 -4.18
CA PHE A 215 0.35 -23.10 -3.58
C PHE A 215 0.39 -22.26 -2.30
N GLU A 216 1.45 -22.40 -1.50
CA GLU A 216 1.71 -21.57 -0.32
C GLU A 216 1.99 -20.10 -0.69
N GLU A 217 2.80 -19.85 -1.73
CA GLU A 217 3.07 -18.49 -2.24
C GLU A 217 1.79 -17.78 -2.72
N TYR A 218 0.88 -18.52 -3.38
CA TYR A 218 -0.43 -18.00 -3.79
C TYR A 218 -1.35 -17.67 -2.60
N GLN A 219 -1.32 -18.48 -1.54
CA GLN A 219 -2.10 -18.23 -0.32
C GLN A 219 -1.56 -17.04 0.48
N ASP A 220 -0.24 -16.95 0.65
CA ASP A 220 0.44 -15.83 1.31
C ASP A 220 0.15 -14.50 0.57
N ALA A 221 0.16 -14.52 -0.77
CA ALA A 221 -0.18 -13.34 -1.59
C ALA A 221 -1.66 -12.94 -1.45
N THR A 222 -2.58 -13.91 -1.44
CA THR A 222 -4.02 -13.64 -1.31
C THR A 222 -4.36 -13.09 0.08
N LEU A 223 -3.73 -13.63 1.13
CA LEU A 223 -3.96 -13.23 2.51
C LEU A 223 -3.27 -11.89 2.85
N GLY A 224 -2.05 -11.68 2.36
CA GLY A 224 -1.36 -10.39 2.44
C GLY A 224 -2.15 -9.27 1.76
N ASN A 225 -2.74 -9.54 0.59
CA ASN A 225 -3.63 -8.60 -0.10
C ASN A 225 -4.91 -8.31 0.70
N LEU A 226 -5.47 -9.29 1.40
CA LEU A 226 -6.66 -9.10 2.23
C LEU A 226 -6.35 -8.24 3.46
N VAL A 227 -5.24 -8.51 4.16
CA VAL A 227 -4.77 -7.72 5.30
C VAL A 227 -4.44 -6.28 4.88
N ALA A 228 -3.76 -6.10 3.73
CA ALA A 228 -3.45 -4.78 3.19
C ALA A 228 -4.70 -3.99 2.81
N LYS A 229 -5.73 -4.64 2.24
CA LYS A 229 -7.03 -4.02 1.99
C LYS A 229 -7.74 -3.60 3.28
N PHE A 230 -7.67 -4.40 4.33
CA PHE A 230 -8.20 -4.07 5.65
C PHE A 230 -7.49 -2.86 6.28
N GLN A 231 -6.16 -2.85 6.27
CA GLN A 231 -5.38 -1.75 6.82
C GLN A 231 -5.60 -0.45 6.05
N LYS A 232 -5.68 -0.54 4.71
CA LYS A 232 -6.04 0.59 3.85
C LYS A 232 -7.43 1.13 4.18
N PHE A 233 -8.42 0.24 4.33
CA PHE A 233 -9.80 0.60 4.63
C PHE A 233 -9.98 1.30 5.99
N PHE A 234 -9.26 0.87 7.03
CA PHE A 234 -9.32 1.53 8.34
C PHE A 234 -8.64 2.90 8.32
N ASN A 235 -7.49 3.01 7.65
CA ASN A 235 -6.78 4.28 7.50
C ASN A 235 -7.59 5.32 6.69
N GLU A 236 -8.55 4.88 5.88
CA GLU A 236 -9.41 5.76 5.06
C GLU A 236 -10.67 6.26 5.82
N ASN A 237 -11.01 5.69 6.98
CA ASN A 237 -12.26 5.98 7.69
C ASN A 237 -12.08 6.51 9.14
N GLU A 238 -10.85 6.72 9.60
CA GLU A 238 -10.56 7.30 10.93
C GLU A 238 -10.83 8.82 11.03
N ASP A 239 -11.02 9.55 9.91
CA ASP A 239 -11.07 11.02 9.87
C ASP A 239 -12.42 11.68 10.26
N GLY A 240 -13.39 10.91 10.79
CA GLY A 240 -14.39 11.35 11.77
C GLY A 240 -15.11 12.71 11.62
N THR A 241 -15.26 13.29 10.42
CA THR A 241 -15.93 14.59 10.23
C THR A 241 -17.20 14.46 9.38
N LEU A 242 -18.29 14.11 10.04
CA LEU A 242 -19.65 14.23 9.49
C LEU A 242 -20.10 15.69 9.55
N SER A 243 -19.74 16.48 8.52
CA SER A 243 -20.20 17.86 8.39
C SER A 243 -21.66 17.93 7.90
N LYS A 244 -22.51 18.53 8.73
CA LYS A 244 -23.93 18.81 8.51
C LYS A 244 -24.10 19.81 7.36
N LYS A 245 -24.94 19.48 6.36
CA LYS A 245 -25.97 20.34 5.73
C LYS A 245 -26.49 19.69 4.43
N ASN A 246 -27.75 19.26 4.45
CA ASN A 246 -28.59 19.32 3.26
C ASN A 246 -30.04 19.52 3.68
N THR A 247 -30.58 20.69 3.33
CA THR A 247 -31.98 21.07 3.48
C THR A 247 -32.81 20.39 2.40
N PHE A 248 -33.80 19.63 2.84
CA PHE A 248 -34.90 19.10 2.03
C PHE A 248 -35.81 20.23 1.54
N THR A 249 -36.18 20.23 0.25
CA THR A 249 -37.50 20.73 -0.18
C THR A 249 -38.11 19.75 -1.18
N LYS A 250 -39.31 19.26 -0.83
CA LYS A 250 -40.17 18.42 -1.66
C LYS A 250 -40.93 19.27 -2.70
N SER A 251 -41.26 18.62 -3.80
CA SER A 251 -42.06 19.07 -4.93
C SER A 251 -43.42 19.69 -4.58
N VAL A 252 -43.83 20.71 -5.34
CA VAL A 252 -45.24 20.96 -5.68
C VAL A 252 -45.32 21.33 -7.17
N THR A 253 -46.20 20.61 -7.87
CA THR A 253 -46.64 20.83 -9.25
C THR A 253 -47.48 22.10 -9.40
N PHE A 254 -47.25 22.91 -10.44
CA PHE A 254 -48.31 23.65 -11.13
C PHE A 254 -47.92 24.02 -12.57
N ASP A 255 -48.91 23.94 -13.45
CA ASP A 255 -48.83 24.06 -14.91
C ASP A 255 -49.43 25.42 -15.37
N ARG A 256 -49.17 25.78 -16.65
CA ARG A 256 -49.74 26.87 -17.50
C ARG A 256 -49.06 28.27 -17.60
N ARG A 257 -48.38 28.43 -18.75
CA ARG A 257 -48.69 29.29 -19.94
C ARG A 257 -48.82 30.84 -19.84
N ILE A 258 -48.14 31.47 -20.84
CA ILE A 258 -48.46 32.74 -21.59
C ILE A 258 -48.06 34.06 -20.84
N THR A 259 -47.35 35.09 -21.35
CA THR A 259 -47.14 35.71 -22.68
C THR A 259 -45.90 36.65 -22.71
N LYS A 260 -45.28 36.77 -23.91
CA LYS A 260 -44.80 37.98 -24.66
C LYS A 260 -43.97 39.12 -24.02
N ASN A 261 -42.86 39.39 -24.75
CA ASN A 261 -42.30 40.67 -25.23
C ASN A 261 -41.61 41.62 -24.23
N PHE A 262 -40.33 41.94 -24.47
CA PHE A 262 -39.94 43.23 -25.07
C PHE A 262 -38.51 43.21 -25.62
N THR A 263 -38.35 43.92 -26.73
CA THR A 263 -37.18 44.19 -27.55
C THR A 263 -36.15 45.09 -26.87
N GLY A 264 -34.88 44.98 -27.27
CA GLY A 264 -33.84 45.92 -26.86
C GLY A 264 -32.51 45.67 -27.56
N SER A 265 -32.49 45.98 -28.86
CA SER A 265 -31.30 46.19 -29.68
C SER A 265 -30.39 47.26 -29.09
N GLU A 266 -29.07 47.06 -29.13
CA GLU A 266 -28.18 48.16 -29.53
C GLU A 266 -26.88 47.64 -30.14
N SER A 267 -26.52 48.31 -31.22
CA SER A 267 -25.51 47.98 -32.20
C SER A 267 -24.31 48.92 -32.09
N ASN A 268 -23.16 48.43 -32.56
CA ASN A 268 -22.06 49.18 -33.18
C ASN A 268 -21.23 50.13 -32.31
N ARG A 269 -19.91 49.88 -32.25
CA ARG A 269 -18.96 50.74 -32.98
C ARG A 269 -17.56 50.15 -33.12
N SER A 270 -17.05 50.39 -34.31
CA SER A 270 -15.72 50.20 -34.90
C SER A 270 -14.60 51.03 -34.26
N GLY A 271 -13.35 50.58 -34.44
CA GLY A 271 -12.14 51.44 -34.38
C GLY A 271 -10.86 50.60 -34.25
N ARG A 272 -10.22 50.19 -35.35
CA ARG A 272 -8.97 50.76 -35.92
C ARG A 272 -7.76 50.85 -34.96
N SER A 273 -6.75 50.03 -35.29
CA SER A 273 -5.33 50.41 -35.54
C SER A 273 -4.56 51.20 -34.48
N SER A 274 -3.48 50.61 -33.97
CA SER A 274 -2.12 51.16 -34.19
C SER A 274 -1.01 50.19 -33.76
N ASN A 275 -0.04 50.03 -34.65
CA ASN A 275 1.32 49.62 -34.38
C ASN A 275 1.98 50.62 -33.43
N PHE A 276 2.83 50.16 -32.51
CA PHE A 276 4.10 50.82 -32.19
C PHE A 276 5.06 49.81 -31.56
N GLY A 277 6.15 49.54 -32.27
CA GLY A 277 7.34 48.92 -31.71
C GLY A 277 8.25 49.99 -31.11
N TYR A 278 9.00 49.62 -30.08
CA TYR A 278 10.26 50.28 -29.74
C TYR A 278 11.27 49.23 -29.26
N ASN A 279 12.38 49.19 -30.01
CA ASN A 279 13.68 48.72 -29.57
C ASN A 279 14.22 49.68 -28.50
N TYR A 280 14.95 49.18 -27.50
CA TYR A 280 16.13 49.85 -26.97
C TYR A 280 17.16 48.82 -26.49
N SER A 281 18.39 49.00 -26.97
CA SER A 281 19.63 48.36 -26.55
C SER A 281 20.40 49.27 -25.60
N SER A 282 21.32 48.68 -24.83
CA SER A 282 22.46 49.30 -24.08
C SER A 282 22.07 50.22 -22.91
N THR A 283 22.77 50.31 -21.77
CA THR A 283 24.22 50.26 -21.50
C THR A 283 24.47 50.07 -20.00
N CYS A 284 25.65 49.56 -19.64
CA CYS A 284 26.21 49.43 -18.29
C CYS A 284 26.30 50.76 -17.51
N GLN A 285 26.17 50.71 -16.17
CA GLN A 285 26.99 51.49 -15.23
C GLN A 285 26.81 50.97 -13.78
N SER A 286 27.94 50.68 -13.14
CA SER A 286 28.12 50.45 -11.71
C SER A 286 27.87 51.71 -10.87
N PRO A 287 27.62 51.57 -9.56
CA PRO A 287 28.45 52.34 -8.63
C PRO A 287 28.84 51.62 -7.33
N GLN A 288 30.14 51.72 -7.06
CA GLN A 288 30.82 52.13 -5.82
C GLN A 288 30.22 51.80 -4.43
N SER A 289 31.08 51.10 -3.70
CA SER A 289 31.27 51.02 -2.24
C SER A 289 30.92 52.24 -1.40
N LEU A 290 30.19 52.01 -0.30
CA LEU A 290 30.18 52.87 0.89
C LEU A 290 30.53 52.03 2.13
N GLN A 291 31.66 52.39 2.74
CA GLN A 291 32.07 51.97 4.07
C GLN A 291 31.32 52.79 5.12
N LEU A 292 30.71 52.14 6.12
CA LEU A 292 30.33 52.77 7.38
C LEU A 292 30.79 51.86 8.52
N GLY A 293 31.84 52.31 9.20
CA GLY A 293 32.31 51.73 10.46
C GLY A 293 31.44 52.20 11.61
N VAL A 294 31.08 51.26 12.48
CA VAL A 294 30.55 51.57 13.82
C VAL A 294 31.40 50.84 14.84
N ASN A 295 32.01 51.67 15.68
CA ASN A 295 32.90 51.37 16.78
C ASN A 295 32.03 51.16 18.04
N VAL A 296 32.07 50.00 18.69
CA VAL A 296 31.51 49.85 20.05
C VAL A 296 32.56 49.22 20.95
N LYS A 297 33.02 50.06 21.90
CA LYS A 297 34.00 49.75 22.94
C LYS A 297 33.42 48.79 23.98
N ALA A 298 34.27 47.84 24.36
CA ALA A 298 34.13 46.94 25.48
C ALA A 298 34.00 47.66 26.83
N LYS A 299 33.26 47.03 27.76
CA LYS A 299 33.42 47.25 29.20
C LYS A 299 33.46 45.89 29.89
N VAL A 300 34.67 45.52 30.28
CA VAL A 300 35.02 44.39 31.15
C VAL A 300 34.71 44.79 32.58
N GLN A 301 33.99 43.94 33.32
CA GLN A 301 33.86 44.03 34.77
C GLN A 301 34.25 42.68 35.37
N GLU A 302 35.43 42.65 35.97
CA GLU A 302 35.90 41.59 36.87
C GLU A 302 35.34 41.82 38.28
N LYS A 303 34.94 40.74 38.97
CA LYS A 303 34.99 40.57 40.43
C LYS A 303 34.53 39.15 40.85
N PRO A 304 34.85 38.66 42.06
CA PRO A 304 35.93 37.68 42.23
C PRO A 304 35.49 36.33 42.81
N SER A 305 36.47 35.43 42.84
CA SER A 305 36.55 34.12 43.48
C SER A 305 35.88 33.98 44.86
N PHE A 306 35.15 32.87 45.03
CA PHE A 306 34.90 32.25 46.34
C PHE A 306 35.03 30.72 46.24
N PHE A 307 36.00 30.18 46.97
CA PHE A 307 36.16 28.76 47.27
C PHE A 307 35.42 28.48 48.59
N SER A 308 34.54 27.48 48.62
CA SER A 308 34.53 26.38 49.62
C SER A 308 33.21 25.59 49.61
N HIS A 309 33.33 24.30 49.90
CA HIS A 309 32.29 23.30 50.21
C HIS A 309 31.81 22.39 49.05
N LEU A 310 32.60 21.33 48.83
CA LEU A 310 32.16 20.06 48.24
C LEU A 310 31.54 19.16 49.33
N PRO A 311 30.36 18.56 49.10
CA PRO A 311 30.04 17.26 49.64
C PRO A 311 30.24 16.16 48.59
N ARG A 312 30.80 15.05 49.07
CA ARG A 312 31.01 13.77 48.37
C ARG A 312 29.68 13.25 47.82
N ILE A 313 29.53 13.19 46.50
CA ILE A 313 28.45 12.46 45.83
C ILE A 313 29.04 11.15 45.34
N THR A 314 28.49 10.05 45.84
CA THR A 314 28.70 8.68 45.36
C THR A 314 28.20 8.56 43.92
N GLU A 315 29.09 8.15 43.03
CA GLU A 315 28.82 7.91 41.61
C GLU A 315 27.87 6.71 41.43
N ASP A 316 26.60 6.99 41.15
CA ASP A 316 25.76 6.09 40.37
C ASP A 316 25.86 6.55 38.91
N ILE A 317 26.55 5.76 38.08
CA ILE A 317 26.68 5.98 36.63
C ILE A 317 25.27 5.89 36.02
N PRO A 318 24.71 6.99 35.46
CA PRO A 318 23.46 6.91 34.74
C PRO A 318 23.75 6.22 33.40
N THR A 319 23.08 5.11 33.14
CA THR A 319 23.00 4.56 31.79
C THR A 319 22.24 5.57 30.93
N GLU A 320 22.98 6.34 30.13
CA GLU A 320 22.42 7.26 29.14
C GLU A 320 21.47 6.45 28.24
N LYS A 321 20.17 6.77 28.32
CA LYS A 321 19.19 6.24 27.38
C LYS A 321 19.54 6.80 26.01
N GLU A 322 19.89 5.92 25.07
CA GLU A 322 20.15 6.27 23.67
C GLU A 322 19.07 7.22 23.14
N ASP A 323 19.49 8.42 22.78
CA ASP A 323 18.62 9.39 22.14
C ASP A 323 18.27 8.87 20.73
N LYS A 324 17.02 8.41 20.57
CA LYS A 324 16.50 7.86 19.30
C LYS A 324 16.53 8.88 18.16
N SER A 325 16.70 10.18 18.45
CA SER A 325 16.90 11.23 17.44
C SER A 325 18.24 11.07 16.67
N LYS A 326 19.21 10.37 17.27
CA LYS A 326 20.57 10.17 16.75
C LYS A 326 20.73 8.92 15.89
N VAL A 327 19.71 8.07 15.74
CA VAL A 327 19.80 6.86 14.90
C VAL A 327 19.40 7.17 13.46
N TYR A 328 20.32 6.94 12.51
CA TYR A 328 20.10 7.17 11.09
C TYR A 328 19.90 5.86 10.28
N PRO A 329 18.96 5.81 9.31
CA PRO A 329 17.99 6.85 8.96
C PRO A 329 16.97 7.10 10.08
N ARG A 330 16.64 8.38 10.34
CA ARG A 330 15.65 8.76 11.37
C ARG A 330 14.31 8.10 11.05
N SER A 331 13.62 7.61 12.08
CA SER A 331 12.30 6.99 11.95
C SER A 331 11.33 7.92 11.22
N PRO A 332 10.51 7.43 10.26
CA PRO A 332 9.46 8.20 9.56
C PRO A 332 8.58 9.06 10.47
N VAL A 333 8.37 8.64 11.73
CA VAL A 333 7.56 9.37 12.72
C VAL A 333 8.16 10.75 13.05
N VAL A 334 9.48 10.86 13.16
CA VAL A 334 10.17 12.13 13.47
C VAL A 334 9.99 13.17 12.36
N TRP A 335 9.70 12.73 11.13
CA TRP A 335 9.47 13.59 9.96
C TRP A 335 8.07 14.14 9.88
N CYS A 336 7.12 13.46 10.51
CA CYS A 336 5.70 13.78 10.46
C CYS A 336 5.28 14.68 11.64
N ASP A 337 6.20 14.99 12.55
CA ASP A 337 5.91 15.58 13.85
C ASP A 337 5.76 17.11 13.81
N LYS A 338 4.94 17.60 12.87
CA LYS A 338 4.36 18.95 13.00
C LYS A 338 3.04 18.83 13.77
N GLY A 339 3.14 18.77 15.10
CA GLY A 339 2.13 19.33 16.00
C GLY A 339 0.82 18.56 16.22
N GLN A 340 0.81 17.23 16.16
CA GLN A 340 -0.26 16.46 16.81
C GLN A 340 0.33 15.73 18.01
N GLU A 341 0.12 16.29 19.21
CA GLU A 341 0.35 15.58 20.47
C GLU A 341 -0.47 14.28 20.46
N MET A 342 0.17 13.19 20.05
CA MET A 342 -0.37 11.85 20.19
C MET A 342 -0.49 11.58 21.69
N ASN A 343 -1.72 11.64 22.19
CA ASN A 343 -2.09 11.29 23.55
C ASN A 343 -1.33 10.03 24.00
N LYS A 344 -0.34 10.22 24.89
CA LYS A 344 0.38 9.13 25.52
C LYS A 344 -0.64 8.28 26.26
N ILE A 345 -0.99 7.12 25.70
CA ILE A 345 -1.76 6.09 26.38
C ILE A 345 -0.92 5.62 27.57
N GLN A 346 -1.17 6.21 28.74
CA GLN A 346 -0.65 5.72 30.01
C GLN A 346 -1.20 4.31 30.20
N ARG A 347 -0.33 3.30 30.03
CA ARG A 347 -0.62 1.92 30.43
C ARG A 347 -0.76 1.89 31.94
N THR A 348 -1.98 2.02 32.43
CA THR A 348 -2.31 1.73 33.82
C THR A 348 -2.33 0.22 34.02
N VAL A 349 -1.30 -0.29 34.69
CA VAL A 349 -1.25 -1.68 35.15
C VAL A 349 -2.23 -1.81 36.32
N LYS A 350 -3.41 -2.40 36.10
CA LYS A 350 -4.33 -2.75 37.19
C LYS A 350 -3.98 -4.12 37.78
N PRO A 351 -4.02 -4.30 39.11
CA PRO A 351 -3.69 -5.56 39.76
C PRO A 351 -4.80 -6.61 39.60
N ARG A 352 -4.39 -7.88 39.44
CA ARG A 352 -5.25 -9.07 39.33
C ARG A 352 -6.11 -9.25 40.59
N LYS A 353 -7.44 -9.27 40.44
CA LYS A 353 -8.35 -9.81 41.46
C LYS A 353 -8.65 -11.29 41.17
N LYS A 354 -8.51 -12.12 42.21
CA LYS A 354 -8.82 -13.56 42.23
C LYS A 354 -10.33 -13.78 42.16
N GLY A 355 -10.71 -14.91 41.57
CA GLY A 355 -12.05 -15.22 41.07
C GLY A 355 -13.16 -15.37 42.09
N LYS A 356 -14.39 -15.31 41.56
CA LYS A 356 -15.61 -15.81 42.19
C LYS A 356 -16.40 -16.64 41.16
N SER A 357 -17.04 -17.67 41.70
CA SER A 357 -17.75 -18.77 41.07
C SER A 357 -18.99 -18.34 40.26
N LEU A 358 -19.29 -19.13 39.24
CA LEU A 358 -20.49 -19.06 38.40
C LEU A 358 -21.74 -19.54 39.16
N SER A 359 -22.87 -18.90 38.86
CA SER A 359 -24.22 -19.24 39.30
C SER A 359 -24.88 -20.29 38.39
N PRO A 360 -25.76 -21.17 38.90
CA PRO A 360 -26.44 -22.21 38.14
C PRO A 360 -27.80 -21.74 37.63
N ALA A 361 -27.91 -21.42 36.34
CA ALA A 361 -29.20 -21.15 35.69
C ALA A 361 -29.13 -21.41 34.19
N PHE A 362 -28.91 -22.65 33.76
CA PHE A 362 -29.18 -23.13 32.40
C PHE A 362 -29.20 -24.67 32.39
N GLN A 363 -30.17 -25.24 33.10
CA GLN A 363 -30.68 -26.57 32.84
C GLN A 363 -32.18 -26.37 32.71
N ASP A 364 -32.69 -26.39 31.48
CA ASP A 364 -34.06 -26.78 31.12
C ASP A 364 -34.34 -26.34 29.68
N LEU A 365 -34.05 -27.23 28.72
CA LEU A 365 -34.68 -27.34 27.39
C LEU A 365 -33.95 -28.43 26.59
N LYS A 366 -34.26 -29.69 26.91
CA LYS A 366 -34.00 -30.84 26.03
C LYS A 366 -35.35 -31.37 25.55
N THR A 367 -35.67 -31.12 24.28
CA THR A 367 -36.71 -31.86 23.57
C THR A 367 -36.15 -33.17 23.06
N SER A 368 -36.86 -34.26 23.35
CA SER A 368 -36.55 -35.65 23.01
C SER A 368 -36.71 -35.91 21.51
N GLN A 369 -35.60 -36.05 20.79
CA GLN A 369 -35.60 -36.80 19.53
C GLN A 369 -35.32 -38.27 19.85
N THR A 370 -36.15 -39.18 19.34
CA THR A 370 -35.99 -40.62 19.53
C THR A 370 -34.75 -41.13 18.80
N GLU A 371 -34.04 -42.06 19.44
CA GLU A 371 -32.74 -42.60 18.99
C GLU A 371 -32.82 -43.26 17.60
N GLU A 372 -34.02 -43.71 17.22
CA GLU A 372 -34.34 -44.30 15.93
C GLU A 372 -34.23 -43.30 14.76
N GLU A 373 -34.69 -42.06 14.94
CA GLU A 373 -34.57 -41.01 13.90
C GLU A 373 -33.11 -40.60 13.66
N LEU A 374 -32.28 -40.69 14.70
CA LEU A 374 -30.87 -40.36 14.64
C LEU A 374 -30.08 -41.44 13.88
N GLU A 375 -30.48 -42.70 14.02
CA GLU A 375 -29.88 -43.83 13.32
C GLU A 375 -30.27 -43.86 11.83
N GLU A 376 -31.50 -43.46 11.49
CA GLU A 376 -31.94 -43.35 10.09
C GLU A 376 -31.23 -42.21 9.35
N LYS A 377 -31.08 -41.04 10.01
CA LYS A 377 -30.28 -39.92 9.47
C LYS A 377 -28.82 -40.31 9.23
N ARG A 378 -28.24 -41.16 10.07
CA ARG A 378 -26.87 -41.71 9.88
C ARG A 378 -26.79 -42.64 8.66
N LYS A 379 -27.79 -43.49 8.42
CA LYS A 379 -27.83 -44.40 7.25
C LYS A 379 -27.96 -43.63 5.92
N ILE A 380 -28.79 -42.59 5.88
CA ILE A 380 -28.95 -41.72 4.69
C ILE A 380 -27.66 -40.96 4.38
N ALA A 381 -26.98 -40.44 5.40
CA ALA A 381 -25.68 -39.76 5.24
C ALA A 381 -24.61 -40.71 4.66
N LYS A 382 -24.52 -41.94 5.17
CA LYS A 382 -23.57 -42.96 4.67
C LYS A 382 -23.81 -43.31 3.20
N ARG A 383 -25.06 -43.48 2.76
CA ARG A 383 -25.39 -43.74 1.35
C ARG A 383 -25.00 -42.56 0.43
N THR A 384 -25.26 -41.33 0.88
CA THR A 384 -24.95 -40.12 0.12
C THR A 384 -23.44 -39.93 -0.09
N VAL A 385 -22.63 -40.22 0.93
CA VAL A 385 -21.16 -40.18 0.85
C VAL A 385 -20.64 -41.23 -0.13
N MET A 386 -21.19 -42.45 -0.10
CA MET A 386 -20.74 -43.55 -0.96
C MET A 386 -21.03 -43.30 -2.45
N VAL A 387 -22.16 -42.65 -2.78
CA VAL A 387 -22.49 -42.24 -4.16
C VAL A 387 -21.51 -41.17 -4.66
N ARG A 388 -21.15 -40.18 -3.82
CA ARG A 388 -20.16 -39.15 -4.18
C ARG A 388 -18.76 -39.74 -4.41
N ILE A 389 -18.34 -40.71 -3.61
CA ILE A 389 -17.04 -41.38 -3.79
C ILE A 389 -17.00 -42.13 -5.14
N LYS A 390 -18.08 -42.84 -5.51
CA LYS A 390 -18.16 -43.53 -6.81
C LYS A 390 -18.13 -42.56 -7.98
N ALA A 391 -18.80 -41.40 -7.89
CA ALA A 391 -18.76 -40.37 -8.93
C ALA A 391 -17.37 -39.75 -9.11
N VAL A 392 -16.66 -39.47 -8.00
CA VAL A 392 -15.29 -38.94 -8.03
C VAL A 392 -14.31 -39.96 -8.62
N ASN A 393 -14.47 -41.25 -8.32
CA ASN A 393 -13.61 -42.29 -8.89
C ASN A 393 -13.86 -42.49 -10.40
N LYS A 394 -15.12 -42.32 -10.87
CA LYS A 394 -15.45 -42.36 -12.30
C LYS A 394 -14.85 -41.16 -13.07
N LEU A 395 -14.76 -39.98 -12.45
CA LEU A 395 -14.09 -38.80 -13.01
C LEU A 395 -12.56 -38.90 -13.03
N LYS A 396 -11.96 -39.65 -12.09
CA LYS A 396 -10.51 -39.92 -12.10
C LYS A 396 -10.09 -40.82 -13.27
N GLY A 397 -10.98 -41.71 -13.75
CA GLY A 397 -10.73 -42.57 -14.92
C GLY A 397 -10.63 -41.82 -16.25
N LEU A 398 -11.17 -40.59 -16.36
CA LEU A 398 -11.19 -39.81 -17.60
C LEU A 398 -9.96 -38.90 -17.80
N LYS A 399 -9.02 -38.84 -16.85
CA LYS A 399 -7.85 -37.94 -16.90
C LYS A 399 -6.54 -38.65 -17.28
N LYS A 400 -6.49 -39.30 -18.45
CA LYS A 400 -5.25 -39.80 -19.06
C LYS A 400 -5.16 -39.52 -20.57
N LYS A 401 -5.45 -38.29 -20.98
CA LYS A 401 -4.79 -37.70 -22.16
C LYS A 401 -3.89 -36.59 -21.63
N ASN A 402 -2.58 -36.80 -21.70
CA ASN A 402 -1.54 -35.87 -21.27
C ASN A 402 -1.54 -34.64 -22.19
N ILE A 403 -2.52 -33.75 -22.04
CA ILE A 403 -2.45 -32.41 -22.61
C ILE A 403 -1.32 -31.71 -21.86
N THR A 404 -0.27 -31.35 -22.57
CA THR A 404 0.86 -30.65 -21.97
C THR A 404 0.38 -29.28 -21.47
N GLN A 405 0.95 -28.77 -20.37
CA GLN A 405 0.58 -27.45 -19.83
C GLN A 405 0.64 -26.35 -20.91
N ARG A 406 1.59 -26.47 -21.86
CA ARG A 406 1.74 -25.58 -23.02
C ARG A 406 0.54 -25.61 -23.96
N GLU A 407 -0.07 -26.77 -24.20
CA GLU A 407 -1.27 -26.87 -25.03
C GLU A 407 -2.48 -26.29 -24.31
N LEU A 408 -2.62 -26.55 -23.00
CA LEU A 408 -3.66 -25.94 -22.19
C LEU A 408 -3.55 -24.40 -22.18
N ASP A 409 -2.34 -23.87 -22.07
CA ASP A 409 -2.09 -22.44 -22.11
C ASP A 409 -2.37 -21.85 -23.50
N LYS A 410 -2.06 -22.59 -24.59
CA LYS A 410 -2.48 -22.21 -25.96
C LYS A 410 -4.00 -22.17 -26.11
N PHE A 411 -4.72 -23.16 -25.58
CA PHE A 411 -6.19 -23.17 -25.62
C PHE A 411 -6.79 -22.04 -24.80
N LYS A 412 -6.24 -21.76 -23.61
CA LYS A 412 -6.68 -20.62 -22.79
C LYS A 412 -6.41 -19.30 -23.50
N ALA A 413 -5.22 -19.13 -24.10
CA ALA A 413 -4.88 -17.93 -24.85
C ALA A 413 -5.80 -17.74 -26.07
N ALA A 414 -6.08 -18.81 -26.82
CA ALA A 414 -7.02 -18.77 -27.95
C ALA A 414 -8.46 -18.46 -27.49
N HIS A 415 -8.89 -19.04 -26.38
CA HIS A 415 -10.22 -18.79 -25.81
C HIS A 415 -10.35 -17.35 -25.30
N LEU A 416 -9.35 -16.84 -24.60
CA LEU A 416 -9.28 -15.45 -24.16
C LEU A 416 -9.23 -14.49 -25.35
N SER A 417 -8.48 -14.81 -26.41
CA SER A 417 -8.46 -14.02 -27.64
C SER A 417 -9.83 -13.97 -28.32
N ARG A 418 -10.58 -15.07 -28.26
CA ARG A 418 -11.96 -15.14 -28.79
C ARG A 418 -12.93 -14.32 -27.95
N LEU A 419 -12.86 -14.47 -26.62
CA LEU A 419 -13.73 -13.74 -25.69
C LEU A 419 -13.43 -12.24 -25.62
N CYS A 420 -12.18 -11.84 -25.80
CA CYS A 420 -11.76 -10.43 -25.83
C CYS A 420 -11.75 -9.85 -27.26
N GLY A 421 -12.16 -10.65 -28.25
CA GLY A 421 -12.18 -10.30 -29.67
C GLY A 421 -13.59 -9.93 -30.16
N PRO A 422 -13.75 -9.75 -31.48
CA PRO A 422 -15.03 -9.37 -32.10
C PRO A 422 -16.19 -10.33 -31.74
N ASP A 423 -15.91 -11.63 -31.61
CA ASP A 423 -16.91 -12.65 -31.28
C ASP A 423 -17.51 -12.46 -29.88
N GLY A 424 -16.69 -12.07 -28.90
CA GLY A 424 -17.15 -11.78 -27.55
C GLY A 424 -18.06 -10.55 -27.51
N LEU A 425 -17.74 -9.52 -28.29
CA LEU A 425 -18.52 -8.28 -28.36
C LEU A 425 -19.83 -8.46 -29.15
N LYS A 426 -19.87 -9.38 -30.12
CA LYS A 426 -21.09 -9.81 -30.84
C LYS A 426 -21.97 -10.78 -30.06
N SER A 427 -21.55 -11.21 -28.87
CA SER A 427 -22.32 -12.18 -28.06
C SER A 427 -23.68 -11.62 -27.65
N ASP A 428 -24.72 -12.45 -27.75
CA ASP A 428 -26.08 -12.11 -27.29
C ASP A 428 -26.15 -11.91 -25.77
N ASN A 429 -25.17 -12.47 -25.03
CA ASN A 429 -25.08 -12.28 -23.59
C ASN A 429 -24.36 -10.97 -23.28
N ASN A 430 -25.12 -9.99 -22.79
CA ASN A 430 -24.63 -8.66 -22.41
C ASN A 430 -23.42 -8.71 -21.46
N ASN A 431 -23.35 -9.65 -20.51
CA ASN A 431 -22.21 -9.72 -19.59
C ASN A 431 -20.93 -10.12 -20.33
N ILE A 432 -21.01 -11.06 -21.27
CA ILE A 432 -19.88 -11.48 -22.10
C ILE A 432 -19.44 -10.31 -22.99
N ALA A 433 -20.39 -9.61 -23.59
CA ALA A 433 -20.09 -8.44 -24.43
C ALA A 433 -19.45 -7.30 -23.62
N ILE A 434 -19.91 -7.05 -22.38
CA ILE A 434 -19.34 -6.05 -21.48
C ILE A 434 -17.91 -6.43 -21.09
N ASP A 435 -17.69 -7.68 -20.69
CA ASP A 435 -16.35 -8.17 -20.31
C ASP A 435 -15.40 -8.17 -21.51
N ALA A 436 -15.91 -8.46 -22.71
CA ALA A 436 -15.17 -8.34 -23.97
C ALA A 436 -14.75 -6.89 -24.23
N ALA A 437 -15.66 -5.91 -24.08
CA ALA A 437 -15.36 -4.50 -24.25
C ALA A 437 -14.30 -4.01 -23.24
N LYS A 438 -14.46 -4.33 -21.94
CA LYS A 438 -13.46 -4.01 -20.91
C LYS A 438 -12.08 -4.58 -21.23
N SER A 439 -12.05 -5.85 -21.63
CA SER A 439 -10.81 -6.54 -21.97
C SER A 439 -10.16 -5.98 -23.23
N ALA A 440 -10.96 -5.59 -24.23
CA ALA A 440 -10.48 -4.93 -25.44
C ALA A 440 -9.72 -3.64 -25.12
N GLY A 441 -10.27 -2.79 -24.23
CA GLY A 441 -9.60 -1.58 -23.75
C GLY A 441 -8.31 -1.89 -22.98
N ALA A 442 -8.34 -2.85 -22.05
CA ALA A 442 -7.20 -3.19 -21.21
C ALA A 442 -6.02 -3.82 -21.98
N LEU A 443 -6.31 -4.60 -23.03
CA LEU A 443 -5.28 -5.26 -23.85
C LEU A 443 -4.58 -4.31 -24.82
N LEU A 444 -5.14 -3.12 -25.08
CA LEU A 444 -4.57 -2.10 -25.96
C LEU A 444 -4.15 -2.63 -27.34
N ASN A 445 -4.92 -3.58 -27.88
CA ASN A 445 -4.65 -4.21 -29.18
C ASN A 445 -5.60 -3.64 -30.25
N PRO A 446 -5.14 -2.70 -31.09
CA PRO A 446 -5.99 -2.06 -32.08
C PRO A 446 -6.24 -2.99 -33.28
N ASN A 447 -7.31 -3.77 -33.23
CA ASN A 447 -7.83 -4.50 -34.40
C ASN A 447 -8.91 -3.65 -35.09
N LYS A 448 -8.76 -3.40 -36.40
CA LYS A 448 -9.71 -2.62 -37.21
C LYS A 448 -11.15 -3.13 -37.11
N GLU A 449 -11.34 -4.45 -37.12
CA GLU A 449 -12.67 -5.05 -37.00
C GLU A 449 -13.29 -4.77 -35.62
N LEU A 450 -12.50 -4.97 -34.56
CA LEU A 450 -12.92 -4.71 -33.18
C LEU A 450 -13.28 -3.24 -32.98
N ILE A 451 -12.47 -2.33 -33.53
CA ILE A 451 -12.70 -0.89 -33.49
C ILE A 451 -14.03 -0.53 -34.17
N ALA A 452 -14.28 -1.07 -35.36
CA ALA A 452 -15.52 -0.82 -36.09
C ALA A 452 -16.74 -1.29 -35.28
N LEU A 453 -16.64 -2.47 -34.66
CA LEU A 453 -17.69 -3.06 -33.84
C LEU A 453 -17.92 -2.28 -32.54
N LEU A 454 -16.86 -1.79 -31.88
CA LEU A 454 -16.97 -0.92 -30.72
C LEU A 454 -17.68 0.39 -31.08
N LYS A 455 -17.32 1.02 -32.21
CA LYS A 455 -18.00 2.23 -32.69
C LYS A 455 -19.48 2.01 -32.99
N GLU A 456 -19.80 0.89 -33.64
CA GLU A 456 -21.18 0.49 -33.90
C GLU A 456 -21.95 0.26 -32.59
N THR A 457 -21.34 -0.42 -31.62
CA THR A 457 -21.94 -0.68 -30.30
C THR A 457 -22.23 0.63 -29.56
N VAL A 458 -21.34 1.63 -29.64
CA VAL A 458 -21.57 2.95 -29.03
C VAL A 458 -22.72 3.70 -29.71
N ARG A 459 -22.85 3.59 -31.04
CA ARG A 459 -23.95 4.20 -31.80
C ARG A 459 -25.31 3.58 -31.53
N ASP A 460 -25.37 2.28 -31.33
CA ASP A 460 -26.64 1.54 -31.22
C ASP A 460 -27.35 1.87 -29.90
N GLU A 461 -28.40 2.70 -29.98
CA GLU A 461 -29.21 3.09 -28.83
C GLU A 461 -30.02 1.93 -28.22
N GLY A 462 -30.21 0.83 -28.96
CA GLY A 462 -30.89 -0.37 -28.47
C GLY A 462 -30.04 -1.25 -27.55
N LYS A 463 -28.72 -1.03 -27.47
CA LYS A 463 -27.82 -1.79 -26.60
C LYS A 463 -27.88 -1.29 -25.15
N VAL A 464 -27.57 -2.20 -24.22
CA VAL A 464 -27.48 -1.88 -22.78
C VAL A 464 -26.51 -0.73 -22.56
N TRP A 465 -26.94 0.28 -21.81
CA TRP A 465 -26.14 1.49 -21.53
C TRP A 465 -24.72 1.17 -21.04
N LEU A 466 -24.58 0.20 -20.14
CA LEU A 466 -23.28 -0.22 -19.60
C LEU A 466 -22.35 -0.79 -20.68
N LEU A 467 -22.90 -1.54 -21.65
CA LEU A 467 -22.12 -2.06 -22.78
C LEU A 467 -21.62 -0.90 -23.66
N ARG A 468 -22.48 0.09 -23.94
CA ARG A 468 -22.10 1.30 -24.69
C ARG A 468 -21.02 2.08 -23.96
N TYR A 469 -21.16 2.23 -22.63
CA TYR A 469 -20.19 2.89 -21.77
C TYR A 469 -18.82 2.21 -21.78
N GLU A 470 -18.76 0.91 -21.55
CA GLU A 470 -17.49 0.17 -21.56
C GLU A 470 -16.88 0.10 -22.97
N SER A 471 -17.71 0.06 -24.02
CA SER A 471 -17.23 0.16 -25.40
C SER A 471 -16.62 1.54 -25.70
N ALA A 472 -17.23 2.62 -25.20
CA ALA A 472 -16.69 3.97 -25.32
C ALA A 472 -15.36 4.14 -24.54
N LYS A 473 -15.27 3.59 -23.32
CA LYS A 473 -14.02 3.54 -22.55
C LYS A 473 -12.93 2.75 -23.28
N ALA A 474 -13.28 1.60 -23.87
CA ALA A 474 -12.35 0.82 -24.67
C ALA A 474 -11.81 1.61 -25.86
N LEU A 475 -12.67 2.36 -26.56
CA LEU A 475 -12.24 3.26 -27.64
C LEU A 475 -11.28 4.36 -27.14
N LEU A 476 -11.52 4.94 -25.96
CA LEU A 476 -10.58 5.90 -25.35
C LEU A 476 -9.20 5.28 -25.07
N HIS A 477 -9.17 4.08 -24.48
CA HIS A 477 -7.92 3.37 -24.21
C HIS A 477 -7.17 3.00 -25.49
N LEU A 478 -7.90 2.66 -26.56
CA LEU A 478 -7.37 2.44 -27.91
C LEU A 478 -7.02 3.75 -28.65
N GLU A 479 -7.22 4.90 -28.01
CA GLU A 479 -6.92 6.24 -28.52
C GLU A 479 -7.74 6.66 -29.74
N ILE A 480 -8.99 6.19 -29.81
CA ILE A 480 -9.90 6.44 -30.92
C ILE A 480 -10.95 7.46 -30.47
N TRP A 481 -10.74 8.70 -30.88
CA TRP A 481 -11.55 9.84 -30.46
C TRP A 481 -12.65 10.14 -31.49
N ASP A 482 -13.60 9.21 -31.61
CA ASP A 482 -14.71 9.32 -32.56
C ASP A 482 -15.77 10.33 -32.09
N ALA A 483 -16.35 11.12 -33.01
CA ALA A 483 -17.32 12.18 -32.66
C ALA A 483 -18.55 11.65 -31.90
N GLN A 484 -19.11 10.51 -32.33
CA GLN A 484 -20.28 9.91 -31.69
C GLN A 484 -19.91 9.34 -30.31
N CYS A 485 -18.70 8.82 -30.18
CA CYS A 485 -18.17 8.40 -28.88
C CYS A 485 -18.02 9.61 -27.94
N MET A 486 -17.51 10.74 -28.42
CA MET A 486 -17.36 11.95 -27.61
C MET A 486 -18.70 12.54 -27.19
N GLU A 487 -19.71 12.54 -28.06
CA GLU A 487 -21.07 12.96 -27.73
C GLU A 487 -21.68 12.08 -26.63
N PHE A 488 -21.55 10.76 -26.75
CA PHE A 488 -22.04 9.81 -25.74
C PHE A 488 -21.32 9.96 -24.38
N LEU A 489 -20.01 10.18 -24.40
CA LEU A 489 -19.25 10.43 -23.16
C LEU A 489 -19.60 11.79 -22.56
N ALA A 490 -19.82 12.81 -23.39
CA ALA A 490 -20.26 14.13 -22.97
C ALA A 490 -21.63 14.10 -22.29
N SER A 491 -22.59 13.33 -22.83
CA SER A 491 -23.90 13.13 -22.19
C SER A 491 -23.75 12.35 -20.88
N THR A 492 -22.89 11.33 -20.86
CA THR A 492 -22.61 10.54 -19.65
C THR A 492 -22.03 11.38 -18.51
N LEU A 493 -21.16 12.36 -18.79
CA LEU A 493 -20.65 13.30 -17.78
C LEU A 493 -21.75 14.22 -17.20
N ILE A 494 -22.76 14.55 -18.01
CA ILE A 494 -23.86 15.41 -17.59
C ILE A 494 -24.83 14.62 -16.70
N SER A 495 -25.34 13.50 -17.20
CA SER A 495 -26.41 12.73 -16.55
C SER A 495 -25.94 11.65 -15.58
N GLY A 496 -24.65 11.27 -15.61
CA GLY A 496 -24.10 10.22 -14.76
C GLY A 496 -24.08 10.59 -13.27
N ASN A 497 -24.05 9.57 -12.40
CA ASN A 497 -23.82 9.79 -10.97
C ASN A 497 -22.33 10.12 -10.70
N ALA A 498 -22.00 10.52 -9.47
CA ALA A 498 -20.64 10.91 -9.10
C ALA A 498 -19.60 9.81 -9.40
N GLN A 499 -19.93 8.54 -9.16
CA GLN A 499 -19.02 7.42 -9.39
C GLN A 499 -18.71 7.21 -10.88
N VAL A 500 -19.73 7.26 -11.74
CA VAL A 500 -19.58 7.16 -13.20
C VAL A 500 -18.79 8.35 -13.73
N LYS A 501 -19.04 9.56 -13.22
CA LYS A 501 -18.25 10.75 -13.58
C LYS A 501 -16.78 10.55 -13.21
N LEU A 502 -16.47 10.13 -11.99
CA LEU A 502 -15.09 9.89 -11.54
C LEU A 502 -14.38 8.82 -12.38
N ASP A 503 -15.03 7.67 -12.61
CA ASP A 503 -14.49 6.58 -13.43
C ASP A 503 -14.19 7.05 -14.87
N LEU A 504 -15.10 7.81 -15.48
CA LEU A 504 -14.89 8.36 -16.82
C LEU A 504 -13.76 9.40 -16.85
N LEU A 505 -13.70 10.29 -15.87
CA LEU A 505 -12.64 11.31 -15.76
C LEU A 505 -11.26 10.69 -15.55
N GLU A 506 -11.19 9.63 -14.74
CA GLU A 506 -9.98 8.82 -14.57
C GLU A 506 -9.60 8.15 -15.90
N THR A 507 -10.56 7.52 -16.57
CA THR A 507 -10.34 6.88 -17.88
C THR A 507 -9.76 7.86 -18.90
N ILE A 508 -10.29 9.08 -18.99
CA ILE A 508 -9.77 10.14 -19.88
C ILE A 508 -8.31 10.46 -19.55
N ARG A 509 -7.94 10.49 -18.27
CA ARG A 509 -6.57 10.78 -17.81
C ARG A 509 -5.58 9.64 -18.03
N GLU A 510 -6.05 8.41 -18.10
CA GLU A 510 -5.21 7.24 -18.37
C GLU A 510 -4.86 7.08 -19.86
N THR A 511 -5.54 7.80 -20.76
CA THR A 511 -5.23 7.79 -22.19
C THR A 511 -3.80 8.30 -22.46
N ARG A 512 -3.01 7.59 -23.28
CA ARG A 512 -1.57 7.89 -23.45
C ARG A 512 -1.35 9.10 -24.36
N ASN A 513 -2.12 9.20 -25.44
CA ASN A 513 -1.99 10.25 -26.44
C ASN A 513 -2.98 11.43 -26.33
N GLY A 514 -3.67 11.58 -25.19
CA GLY A 514 -4.61 12.70 -24.98
C GLY A 514 -4.02 14.09 -25.23
N LYS A 515 -2.71 14.27 -25.02
CA LYS A 515 -1.97 15.52 -25.27
C LYS A 515 -1.76 15.87 -26.75
N PHE A 516 -1.86 14.91 -27.66
CA PHE A 516 -1.59 15.08 -29.10
C PHE A 516 -2.87 15.29 -29.92
N LEU A 517 -4.02 15.36 -29.26
CA LEU A 517 -5.29 15.55 -29.94
C LEU A 517 -5.38 16.92 -30.61
N HIS A 518 -6.05 16.95 -31.77
CA HIS A 518 -6.42 18.18 -32.44
C HIS A 518 -7.46 18.92 -31.59
N LYS A 519 -7.00 19.90 -30.82
CA LYS A 519 -7.79 20.63 -29.80
C LYS A 519 -8.98 21.41 -30.38
N ASN A 520 -8.96 21.66 -31.68
CA ASN A 520 -9.98 22.41 -32.42
C ASN A 520 -10.84 21.49 -33.29
N ASP A 521 -10.67 20.17 -33.20
CA ASP A 521 -11.56 19.25 -33.88
C ASP A 521 -12.98 19.37 -33.29
N GLY A 522 -13.98 19.48 -34.16
CA GLY A 522 -15.39 19.59 -33.77
C GLY A 522 -15.86 18.40 -32.96
N SER A 523 -15.27 17.21 -33.19
CA SER A 523 -15.53 15.98 -32.45
C SER A 523 -15.32 16.10 -30.93
N MET A 524 -14.36 16.93 -30.50
CA MET A 524 -13.99 17.11 -29.09
C MET A 524 -14.80 18.20 -28.39
N LEU A 525 -15.51 19.03 -29.15
CA LEU A 525 -16.25 20.18 -28.62
C LEU A 525 -17.33 19.77 -27.59
N PRO A 526 -18.14 18.72 -27.81
CA PRO A 526 -19.13 18.27 -26.83
C PRO A 526 -18.48 17.87 -25.50
N LEU A 527 -17.42 17.04 -25.55
CA LEU A 527 -16.72 16.58 -24.35
C LEU A 527 -16.07 17.75 -23.61
N ARG A 528 -15.43 18.67 -24.33
CA ARG A 528 -14.83 19.88 -23.75
C ARG A 528 -15.87 20.74 -23.04
N HIS A 529 -17.03 20.97 -23.65
CA HIS A 529 -18.11 21.74 -23.04
C HIS A 529 -18.66 21.04 -21.79
N SER A 530 -18.88 19.73 -21.84
CA SER A 530 -19.30 18.95 -20.67
C SER A 530 -18.29 19.03 -19.53
N LEU A 531 -16.99 18.86 -19.80
CA LEU A 531 -15.95 19.00 -18.77
C LEU A 531 -15.97 20.39 -18.12
N VAL A 532 -16.10 21.46 -18.91
CA VAL A 532 -16.20 22.82 -18.39
C VAL A 532 -17.47 23.02 -17.57
N SER A 533 -18.59 22.46 -18.01
CA SER A 533 -19.85 22.50 -17.27
C SER A 533 -19.73 21.77 -15.93
N THR A 534 -19.16 20.55 -15.92
CA THR A 534 -18.93 19.76 -14.71
C THR A 534 -18.06 20.50 -13.71
N MET A 535 -17.01 21.20 -14.16
CA MET A 535 -16.17 22.02 -13.26
C MET A 535 -16.95 23.19 -12.64
N LYS A 536 -17.82 23.84 -13.42
CA LYS A 536 -18.59 25.03 -12.99
C LYS A 536 -19.80 24.69 -12.11
N ASP A 537 -20.26 23.45 -12.14
CA ASP A 537 -21.43 23.00 -11.41
C ASP A 537 -21.13 22.94 -9.90
N GLY A 538 -21.51 24.00 -9.19
CA GLY A 538 -21.30 24.12 -7.75
C GLY A 538 -22.09 23.11 -6.91
N SER A 539 -23.03 22.37 -7.50
CA SER A 539 -23.74 21.29 -6.81
C SER A 539 -22.91 20.01 -6.66
N LEU A 540 -21.86 19.85 -7.48
CA LEU A 540 -20.99 18.69 -7.44
C LEU A 540 -19.89 18.82 -6.39
N ASP A 541 -19.50 17.66 -5.85
CA ASP A 541 -18.40 17.57 -4.91
C ASP A 541 -17.09 18.13 -5.52
N LEU A 542 -16.25 18.70 -4.65
CA LEU A 542 -14.98 19.30 -5.04
C LEU A 542 -14.08 18.28 -5.75
N GLU A 543 -14.09 17.01 -5.33
CA GLU A 543 -13.26 15.97 -5.95
C GLU A 543 -13.63 15.77 -7.43
N VAL A 544 -14.93 15.62 -7.73
CA VAL A 544 -15.43 15.45 -9.11
C VAL A 544 -15.05 16.66 -9.98
N ARG A 545 -15.19 17.87 -9.45
CA ARG A 545 -14.83 19.10 -10.17
C ARG A 545 -13.32 19.19 -10.43
N VAL A 546 -12.50 18.79 -9.47
CA VAL A 546 -11.04 18.76 -9.61
C VAL A 546 -10.63 17.68 -10.61
N GLU A 547 -11.24 16.49 -10.60
CA GLU A 547 -10.98 15.46 -11.62
C GLU A 547 -11.31 15.95 -13.02
N ALA A 548 -12.41 16.69 -13.18
CA ALA A 548 -12.75 17.30 -14.47
C ALA A 548 -11.69 18.31 -14.91
N ALA A 549 -11.15 19.10 -13.98
CA ALA A 549 -10.04 20.02 -14.27
C ALA A 549 -8.74 19.28 -14.62
N LEU A 550 -8.42 18.18 -13.93
CA LEU A 550 -7.27 17.34 -14.21
C LEU A 550 -7.39 16.65 -15.58
N ALA A 551 -8.59 16.17 -15.94
CA ALA A 551 -8.86 15.60 -17.26
C ALA A 551 -8.67 16.65 -18.36
N LEU A 552 -9.20 17.86 -18.18
CA LEU A 552 -9.02 18.95 -19.14
C LEU A 552 -7.54 19.37 -19.27
N ALA A 553 -6.81 19.40 -18.15
CA ALA A 553 -5.37 19.66 -18.14
C ALA A 553 -4.59 18.57 -18.88
N HIS A 554 -4.93 17.29 -18.68
CA HIS A 554 -4.32 16.16 -19.39
C HIS A 554 -4.47 16.25 -20.91
N LEU A 555 -5.65 16.66 -21.38
CA LEU A 555 -5.92 16.97 -22.79
C LEU A 555 -5.18 18.22 -23.30
N CYS A 556 -4.41 18.90 -22.43
CA CYS A 556 -3.64 20.10 -22.71
C CYS A 556 -4.52 21.25 -23.26
N ILE A 557 -5.78 21.32 -22.83
CA ILE A 557 -6.73 22.37 -23.22
C ILE A 557 -6.64 23.50 -22.20
N LYS A 558 -6.16 24.66 -22.65
CA LYS A 558 -6.04 25.85 -21.80
C LYS A 558 -7.42 26.40 -21.45
N ASN A 559 -7.74 26.45 -20.17
CA ASN A 559 -8.97 27.02 -19.66
C ASN A 559 -8.69 27.77 -18.34
N SER A 560 -9.16 29.01 -18.23
CA SER A 560 -8.93 29.85 -17.05
C SER A 560 -9.56 29.27 -15.79
N TYR A 561 -10.78 28.74 -15.90
CA TYR A 561 -11.50 28.14 -14.78
C TYR A 561 -10.81 26.87 -14.25
N SER A 562 -10.34 25.99 -15.14
CA SER A 562 -9.53 24.82 -14.76
C SER A 562 -8.26 25.25 -14.02
N LYS A 563 -7.54 26.27 -14.53
CA LYS A 563 -6.36 26.83 -13.85
C LYS A 563 -6.71 27.34 -12.45
N GLU A 564 -7.76 28.14 -12.30
CA GLU A 564 -8.18 28.69 -11.01
C GLU A 564 -8.58 27.58 -10.03
N LEU A 565 -9.33 26.58 -10.49
CA LEU A 565 -9.74 25.46 -9.66
C LEU A 565 -8.55 24.62 -9.21
N LEU A 566 -7.60 24.32 -10.10
CA LEU A 566 -6.36 23.63 -9.76
C LEU A 566 -5.48 24.45 -8.81
N LEU A 567 -5.44 25.78 -8.95
CA LEU A 567 -4.75 26.64 -7.99
C LEU A 567 -5.40 26.59 -6.60
N LYS A 568 -6.73 26.50 -6.51
CA LYS A 568 -7.43 26.32 -5.22
C LYS A 568 -7.09 24.99 -4.54
N THR A 569 -6.72 23.95 -5.29
CA THR A 569 -6.27 22.68 -4.68
C THR A 569 -4.97 22.81 -3.91
N LEU A 570 -4.18 23.86 -4.15
CA LEU A 570 -2.93 24.11 -3.42
C LEU A 570 -3.15 24.47 -1.95
N ASP A 571 -4.32 25.02 -1.66
CA ASP A 571 -4.79 25.41 -0.33
C ASP A 571 -5.55 24.27 0.37
N SER A 572 -5.75 23.12 -0.30
CA SER A 572 -6.46 21.98 0.29
C SER A 572 -5.61 21.22 1.29
N GLU A 573 -6.24 20.73 2.36
CA GLU A 573 -5.60 19.87 3.37
C GLU A 573 -5.23 18.49 2.81
N ASN A 574 -5.92 18.05 1.74
CA ASN A 574 -5.67 16.77 1.11
C ASN A 574 -4.38 16.80 0.26
N GLU A 575 -3.30 16.26 0.82
CA GLU A 575 -1.99 16.21 0.16
C GLU A 575 -2.01 15.55 -1.23
N LYS A 576 -2.87 14.52 -1.43
CA LYS A 576 -2.99 13.83 -2.72
C LYS A 576 -3.59 14.75 -3.78
N LEU A 577 -4.64 15.48 -3.44
CA LEU A 577 -5.25 16.46 -4.33
C LEU A 577 -4.27 17.60 -4.65
N LYS A 578 -3.58 18.14 -3.64
CA LYS A 578 -2.53 19.15 -3.82
C LYS A 578 -1.43 18.68 -4.78
N SER A 579 -0.95 17.43 -4.62
CA SER A 579 0.09 16.84 -5.47
C SER A 579 -0.35 16.66 -6.92
N ARG A 580 -1.59 16.21 -7.14
CA ARG A 580 -2.16 16.07 -8.48
C ARG A 580 -2.37 17.42 -9.15
N GLY A 581 -2.88 18.40 -8.40
CA GLY A 581 -3.03 19.79 -8.85
C GLY A 581 -1.71 20.40 -9.28
N LEU A 582 -0.67 20.33 -8.45
CA LEU A 582 0.68 20.80 -8.79
C LEU A 582 1.25 20.11 -10.02
N SER A 583 1.09 18.79 -10.11
CA SER A 583 1.55 18.04 -11.28
C SER A 583 0.87 18.52 -12.55
N ALA A 584 -0.43 18.78 -12.50
CA ALA A 584 -1.17 19.25 -13.67
C ALA A 584 -0.78 20.67 -14.09
N LEU A 585 -0.72 21.58 -13.12
CA LEU A 585 -0.31 22.97 -13.34
C LEU A 585 1.07 23.08 -13.99
N VAL A 586 2.04 22.29 -13.52
CA VAL A 586 3.44 22.32 -14.00
C VAL A 586 3.61 21.51 -15.29
N LYS A 587 3.24 20.22 -15.30
CA LYS A 587 3.57 19.32 -16.42
C LYS A 587 2.69 19.55 -17.64
N GLN A 588 1.41 19.84 -17.45
CA GLN A 588 0.42 19.85 -18.53
C GLN A 588 0.05 21.27 -18.96
N LEU A 589 -0.13 22.18 -17.99
CA LEU A 589 -0.45 23.57 -18.28
C LEU A 589 0.79 24.47 -18.41
N ASN A 590 1.98 23.97 -18.01
CA ASN A 590 3.26 24.69 -18.02
C ASN A 590 3.17 26.08 -17.34
N ILE A 591 2.50 26.14 -16.19
CA ILE A 591 2.36 27.36 -15.39
C ILE A 591 3.47 27.39 -14.36
N ARG A 592 4.22 28.49 -14.32
CA ARG A 592 5.37 28.70 -13.43
C ARG A 592 5.15 29.98 -12.63
N ASN A 593 4.40 29.86 -11.55
CA ASN A 593 4.07 30.97 -10.65
C ASN A 593 4.73 30.75 -9.29
N GLU A 594 4.98 31.83 -8.55
CA GLU A 594 5.49 31.80 -7.18
C GLU A 594 4.69 30.86 -6.27
N LYS A 595 3.35 30.97 -6.29
CA LYS A 595 2.45 30.09 -5.52
C LYS A 595 2.65 28.60 -5.82
N ILE A 596 2.97 28.26 -7.08
CA ILE A 596 3.22 26.88 -7.50
C ILE A 596 4.58 26.43 -6.97
N LEU A 597 5.61 27.28 -7.10
CA LEU A 597 6.94 26.99 -6.56
C LEU A 597 6.87 26.80 -5.04
N GLN A 598 6.20 27.70 -4.32
CA GLN A 598 5.97 27.57 -2.88
C GLN A 598 5.22 26.28 -2.55
N GLY A 599 4.17 25.95 -3.30
CA GLY A 599 3.45 24.69 -3.12
C GLY A 599 4.33 23.44 -3.33
N ILE A 600 5.26 23.48 -4.29
CA ILE A 600 6.25 22.41 -4.50
C ILE A 600 7.24 22.35 -3.32
N MET A 601 7.74 23.49 -2.86
CA MET A 601 8.66 23.59 -1.73
C MET A 601 8.02 23.08 -0.42
N ASP A 602 6.77 23.44 -0.17
CA ASP A 602 5.99 22.93 0.95
C ASP A 602 5.85 21.41 0.85
N GLN A 603 5.48 20.88 -0.32
CA GLN A 603 5.39 19.43 -0.52
C GLN A 603 6.72 18.72 -0.33
N LEU A 604 7.82 19.33 -0.74
CA LEU A 604 9.16 18.77 -0.58
C LEU A 604 9.55 18.66 0.90
N LYS A 605 9.23 19.69 1.70
CA LYS A 605 9.58 19.78 3.13
C LYS A 605 8.63 19.01 4.04
N SER A 606 7.31 19.16 3.86
CA SER A 606 6.33 18.77 4.87
C SER A 606 5.41 17.60 4.49
N ALA A 607 5.37 17.15 3.23
CA ALA A 607 4.43 16.09 2.86
C ALA A 607 4.72 14.79 3.63
N ILE A 608 3.68 14.09 4.10
CA ILE A 608 3.84 12.84 4.88
C ILE A 608 4.35 11.72 3.97
N GLY A 609 3.83 11.64 2.74
CA GLY A 609 4.20 10.60 1.78
C GLY A 609 5.51 10.89 1.05
N TRP A 610 6.54 10.05 1.22
CA TRP A 610 7.81 10.20 0.49
C TRP A 610 7.64 10.19 -1.05
N LYS A 611 6.63 9.46 -1.57
CA LYS A 611 6.28 9.45 -3.01
C LYS A 611 5.80 10.83 -3.49
N ILE A 612 5.09 11.57 -2.64
CA ILE A 612 4.64 12.93 -2.93
C ILE A 612 5.84 13.89 -2.94
N ARG A 613 6.75 13.77 -1.97
CA ARG A 613 8.02 14.53 -1.96
C ARG A 613 8.83 14.26 -3.23
N MET A 614 8.97 12.99 -3.59
CA MET A 614 9.64 12.54 -4.82
C MET A 614 8.97 13.15 -6.07
N GLN A 615 7.64 13.16 -6.12
CA GLN A 615 6.94 13.85 -7.20
C GLN A 615 7.23 15.36 -7.21
N ALA A 616 7.24 16.02 -6.05
CA ALA A 616 7.57 17.44 -5.93
C ALA A 616 8.98 17.75 -6.43
N SER A 617 9.99 16.92 -6.14
CA SER A 617 11.34 17.12 -6.66
C SER A 617 11.40 16.99 -8.19
N LEU A 618 10.66 16.04 -8.77
CA LEU A 618 10.55 15.88 -10.23
C LEU A 618 9.82 17.07 -10.90
N LEU A 619 8.88 17.70 -10.18
CA LEU A 619 8.23 18.93 -10.64
C LEU A 619 9.17 20.12 -10.55
N LEU A 620 9.93 20.24 -9.46
CA LEU A 620 10.95 21.28 -9.30
C LEU A 620 12.02 21.19 -10.39
N GLN A 621 12.35 19.97 -10.83
CA GLN A 621 13.23 19.73 -11.97
C GLN A 621 12.71 20.34 -13.29
N LYS A 622 11.45 20.75 -13.39
CA LYS A 622 10.92 21.42 -14.60
C LYS A 622 11.13 22.92 -14.61
N PHE A 623 11.59 23.50 -13.50
CA PHE A 623 11.92 24.91 -13.38
C PHE A 623 13.39 25.14 -13.76
N SER A 624 13.67 26.35 -14.24
CA SER A 624 15.03 26.85 -14.42
C SER A 624 15.48 27.63 -13.20
N LEU A 625 16.81 27.73 -12.99
CA LEU A 625 17.37 28.48 -11.87
C LEU A 625 16.93 29.96 -11.88
N GLN A 626 16.95 30.59 -13.07
CA GLN A 626 16.49 31.97 -13.25
C GLN A 626 15.01 32.18 -12.87
N GLU A 627 14.18 31.16 -12.99
CA GLU A 627 12.78 31.24 -12.55
C GLU A 627 12.72 31.18 -11.03
N ILE A 628 13.52 30.33 -10.40
CA ILE A 628 13.56 30.18 -8.95
C ILE A 628 14.14 31.42 -8.28
N GLU A 629 15.24 31.97 -8.81
CA GLU A 629 15.91 33.16 -8.27
C GLU A 629 14.97 34.36 -8.16
N LYS A 630 14.01 34.49 -9.09
CA LYS A 630 12.98 35.55 -9.05
C LYS A 630 12.08 35.48 -7.82
N PHE A 631 12.03 34.34 -7.13
CA PHE A 631 11.15 34.08 -6.00
C PHE A 631 11.91 33.94 -4.66
N GLY A 632 13.23 34.13 -4.65
CA GLY A 632 14.09 34.07 -3.44
C GLY A 632 14.86 32.76 -3.32
N ASP A 633 16.14 32.78 -3.70
CA ASP A 633 17.01 31.61 -3.86
C ASP A 633 17.43 30.96 -2.52
N GLU A 634 17.64 31.75 -1.47
CA GLU A 634 18.23 31.28 -0.20
C GLU A 634 17.42 30.14 0.45
N SER A 635 16.09 30.24 0.37
CA SER A 635 15.19 29.22 0.94
C SER A 635 15.24 27.87 0.22
N LEU A 636 15.64 27.85 -1.06
CA LEU A 636 15.79 26.64 -1.86
C LEU A 636 17.10 25.93 -1.52
N PHE A 637 18.22 26.67 -1.50
CA PHE A 637 19.53 26.11 -1.19
C PHE A 637 19.50 25.39 0.16
N ASP A 638 19.01 26.06 1.20
CA ASP A 638 18.89 25.49 2.54
C ASP A 638 18.00 24.26 2.57
N CYS A 639 16.87 24.30 1.85
CA CYS A 639 15.96 23.17 1.74
C CYS A 639 16.62 21.95 1.08
N LEU A 640 17.28 22.14 -0.08
CA LEU A 640 17.88 21.02 -0.80
C LEU A 640 19.05 20.44 0.01
N HIS A 641 19.89 21.30 0.59
CA HIS A 641 20.98 20.88 1.45
C HIS A 641 20.48 20.11 2.68
N GLU A 642 19.44 20.59 3.36
CA GLU A 642 18.84 19.85 4.48
C GLU A 642 18.37 18.46 4.03
N LEU A 643 17.65 18.37 2.90
CA LEU A 643 17.11 17.10 2.40
C LEU A 643 18.16 16.10 1.88
N LEU A 644 19.42 16.52 1.67
CA LEU A 644 20.50 15.59 1.27
C LEU A 644 20.87 14.61 2.38
N TRP A 645 20.77 15.02 3.63
CA TRP A 645 21.04 14.18 4.79
C TRP A 645 19.77 13.92 5.58
N ASN A 646 18.89 14.91 5.68
CA ASN A 646 17.64 14.82 6.40
C ASN A 646 16.55 14.22 5.48
N HIS A 647 16.66 12.92 5.12
CA HIS A 647 15.52 12.11 4.65
C HIS A 647 15.78 10.59 4.70
N PRO A 648 14.84 9.72 5.09
CA PRO A 648 15.10 8.28 5.26
C PRO A 648 15.29 7.55 3.93
N SER A 649 14.52 7.89 2.89
CA SER A 649 14.65 7.24 1.58
C SER A 649 15.92 7.68 0.85
N GLN A 650 16.76 6.72 0.50
CA GLN A 650 17.98 6.95 -0.30
C GLN A 650 17.65 7.37 -1.73
N GLU A 651 16.59 6.83 -2.34
CA GLU A 651 16.17 7.19 -3.70
C GLU A 651 15.79 8.67 -3.79
N PHE A 652 15.05 9.15 -2.79
CA PHE A 652 14.68 10.56 -2.72
C PHE A 652 15.91 11.45 -2.55
N ARG A 653 16.84 11.09 -1.64
CA ARG A 653 18.10 11.81 -1.45
C ARG A 653 18.93 11.90 -2.74
N ARG A 654 19.00 10.82 -3.53
CA ARG A 654 19.65 10.85 -4.85
C ARG A 654 18.95 11.80 -5.83
N SER A 655 17.62 11.87 -5.81
CA SER A 655 16.91 12.86 -6.61
C SER A 655 17.22 14.29 -6.18
N ILE A 656 17.40 14.55 -4.87
CA ILE A 656 17.81 15.87 -4.38
C ILE A 656 19.24 16.20 -4.83
N ALA A 657 20.18 15.26 -4.77
CA ALA A 657 21.52 15.46 -5.33
C ALA A 657 21.48 15.80 -6.82
N SER A 658 20.63 15.14 -7.61
CA SER A 658 20.43 15.47 -9.02
C SER A 658 19.85 16.88 -9.23
N LEU A 659 18.99 17.36 -8.32
CA LEU A 659 18.50 18.75 -8.36
C LEU A 659 19.61 19.74 -8.04
N VAL A 660 20.40 19.51 -6.99
CA VAL A 660 21.54 20.34 -6.60
C VAL A 660 22.54 20.47 -7.75
N GLU A 661 22.85 19.37 -8.43
CA GLU A 661 23.72 19.37 -9.61
C GLU A 661 23.09 20.12 -10.78
N ARG A 662 21.80 19.88 -11.07
CA ARG A 662 21.09 20.55 -12.16
C ARG A 662 21.01 22.07 -11.97
N PHE A 663 20.89 22.52 -10.74
CA PHE A 663 20.86 23.95 -10.40
C PHE A 663 22.26 24.55 -10.27
N GLY A 664 23.33 23.79 -10.51
CA GLY A 664 24.69 24.32 -10.42
C GLY A 664 25.16 24.61 -8.98
N MET A 665 24.41 24.15 -7.97
CA MET A 665 24.71 24.42 -6.55
C MET A 665 25.68 23.40 -5.93
N LYS A 666 26.16 22.43 -6.72
CA LYS A 666 26.97 21.29 -6.24
C LYS A 666 28.23 21.75 -5.51
N ASP A 667 28.92 22.75 -6.04
CA ASP A 667 30.17 23.24 -5.46
C ASP A 667 29.95 23.96 -4.13
N ASP A 668 28.88 24.73 -4.00
CA ASP A 668 28.57 25.48 -2.77
C ASP A 668 28.06 24.56 -1.67
N VAL A 669 27.21 23.59 -2.02
CA VAL A 669 26.83 22.52 -1.10
C VAL A 669 28.07 21.72 -0.69
N TYR A 670 28.96 21.38 -1.61
CA TYR A 670 30.17 20.65 -1.31
C TYR A 670 31.12 21.42 -0.37
N LYS A 671 31.33 22.72 -0.59
CA LYS A 671 32.08 23.59 0.35
C LYS A 671 31.46 23.60 1.74
N LEU A 672 30.13 23.65 1.84
CA LEU A 672 29.42 23.58 3.12
C LEU A 672 29.60 22.21 3.79
N VAL A 673 29.51 21.12 3.02
CA VAL A 673 29.77 19.76 3.51
C VAL A 673 31.18 19.63 4.06
N LEU A 674 32.21 20.14 3.37
CA LEU A 674 33.57 20.12 3.89
C LEU A 674 33.71 20.86 5.22
N ARG A 675 33.08 22.03 5.37
CA ARG A 675 33.04 22.76 6.64
C ARG A 675 32.36 21.95 7.75
N LYS A 676 31.27 21.24 7.44
CA LYS A 676 30.56 20.38 8.40
C LYS A 676 31.40 19.19 8.87
N LEU A 677 32.26 18.63 8.03
CA LEU A 677 33.15 17.52 8.41
C LEU A 677 34.17 17.92 9.48
N GLU A 678 34.49 19.21 9.59
CA GLU A 678 35.45 19.77 10.56
C GLU A 678 34.76 20.35 11.82
N ASP A 679 33.42 20.24 11.93
CA ASP A 679 32.66 20.81 13.03
C ASP A 679 32.94 20.08 14.36
N ARG A 680 32.80 20.80 15.49
CA ARG A 680 32.99 20.21 16.83
C ARG A 680 31.83 19.30 17.22
N ASP A 681 30.61 19.58 16.75
CA ASP A 681 29.44 18.76 17.03
C ASP A 681 29.42 17.49 16.17
N GLU A 682 29.27 16.34 16.84
CA GLU A 682 29.15 15.03 16.20
C GLU A 682 27.96 14.95 15.24
N SER A 683 26.86 15.66 15.55
CA SER A 683 25.65 15.64 14.73
C SER A 683 25.91 16.31 13.39
N VAL A 684 26.53 17.50 13.42
CA VAL A 684 26.88 18.28 12.21
C VAL A 684 27.90 17.52 11.34
N ARG A 685 28.90 16.87 11.94
CA ARG A 685 29.84 16.02 11.18
C ARG A 685 29.14 14.87 10.48
N ALA A 686 28.23 14.18 11.18
CA ALA A 686 27.44 13.10 10.57
C ALA A 686 26.56 13.59 9.41
N GLU A 687 25.96 14.79 9.51
CA GLU A 687 25.22 15.41 8.40
C GLU A 687 26.12 15.64 7.18
N GLY A 688 27.35 16.12 7.40
CA GLY A 688 28.36 16.29 6.36
C GLY A 688 28.69 14.96 5.67
N ILE A 689 28.96 13.90 6.44
CA ILE A 689 29.28 12.56 5.92
C ILE A 689 28.13 12.00 5.07
N ILE A 690 26.89 12.09 5.57
CA ILE A 690 25.70 11.59 4.86
C ILE A 690 25.48 12.39 3.57
N SER A 691 25.62 13.72 3.62
CA SER A 691 25.49 14.58 2.44
C SER A 691 26.55 14.25 1.39
N LEU A 692 27.79 13.99 1.80
CA LEU A 692 28.88 13.56 0.91
C LEU A 692 28.56 12.25 0.18
N ALA A 693 28.06 11.24 0.92
CA ALA A 693 27.58 9.98 0.35
C ALA A 693 26.44 10.21 -0.67
N THR A 694 25.48 11.07 -0.33
CA THR A 694 24.34 11.38 -1.20
C THR A 694 24.77 12.07 -2.49
N LEU A 695 25.76 12.98 -2.43
CA LEU A 695 26.31 13.71 -3.59
C LEU A 695 27.22 12.85 -4.48
N GLN A 696 27.56 11.63 -4.06
CA GLN A 696 28.41 10.68 -4.81
C GLN A 696 29.80 11.23 -5.15
N VAL A 697 30.37 12.07 -4.28
CA VAL A 697 31.72 12.62 -4.46
C VAL A 697 32.76 11.57 -4.05
N LYS A 698 33.63 11.18 -5.00
CA LYS A 698 34.68 10.17 -4.80
C LYS A 698 36.02 10.72 -5.26
N THR A 699 36.75 11.30 -4.33
CA THR A 699 38.00 12.00 -4.56
C THR A 699 39.03 11.53 -3.52
N GLU A 700 40.32 11.54 -3.85
CA GLU A 700 41.39 11.09 -2.93
C GLU A 700 41.46 11.95 -1.67
N ARG A 701 41.13 13.24 -1.77
CA ARG A 701 41.07 14.15 -0.62
C ARG A 701 40.01 13.67 0.38
N GLU A 702 38.83 13.32 -0.10
CA GLU A 702 37.70 12.86 0.71
C GLU A 702 37.95 11.47 1.25
N LEU A 703 38.65 10.62 0.50
CA LEU A 703 39.11 9.33 1.01
C LEU A 703 39.92 9.53 2.28
N LYS A 704 40.91 10.43 2.21
CA LYS A 704 41.79 10.74 3.33
C LYS A 704 40.99 11.31 4.51
N ILE A 705 40.14 12.30 4.27
CA ILE A 705 39.31 12.90 5.33
C ILE A 705 38.42 11.84 6.00
N LEU A 706 37.76 10.97 5.23
CA LEU A 706 36.91 9.93 5.79
C LEU A 706 37.70 8.86 6.56
N LEU A 707 38.90 8.48 6.08
CA LEU A 707 39.78 7.57 6.83
C LEU A 707 40.27 8.21 8.12
N ASP A 708 40.68 9.49 8.08
CA ASP A 708 41.10 10.25 9.27
C ASP A 708 39.94 10.32 10.29
N ILE A 709 38.70 10.57 9.87
CA ILE A 709 37.51 10.55 10.74
C ILE A 709 37.25 9.13 11.28
N LEU A 710 37.38 8.09 10.46
CA LEU A 710 37.20 6.69 10.91
C LEU A 710 38.23 6.29 11.98
N GLU A 711 39.44 6.86 11.90
CA GLU A 711 40.54 6.55 12.81
C GLU A 711 40.54 7.40 14.07
N LEU A 712 40.34 8.72 13.94
CA LEU A 712 40.61 9.71 14.98
C LEU A 712 39.35 10.28 15.65
N ASP A 713 38.15 10.14 15.06
CA ASP A 713 36.94 10.73 15.63
C ASP A 713 36.52 10.02 16.93
N SER A 714 36.19 10.82 17.95
CA SER A 714 35.76 10.33 19.25
C SER A 714 34.37 9.70 19.21
N SER A 715 33.50 10.13 18.30
CA SER A 715 32.12 9.65 18.21
C SER A 715 32.03 8.34 17.44
N THR A 716 31.53 7.30 18.11
CA THR A 716 31.21 6.00 17.49
C THR A 716 30.13 6.15 16.42
N TYR A 717 29.19 7.09 16.60
CA TYR A 717 28.13 7.36 15.63
C TYR A 717 28.68 7.91 14.31
N VAL A 718 29.57 8.91 14.39
CA VAL A 718 30.22 9.52 13.21
C VAL A 718 31.02 8.47 12.44
N ARG A 719 31.84 7.67 13.15
CA ARG A 719 32.62 6.57 12.55
C ARG A 719 31.74 5.53 11.86
N ALA A 720 30.60 5.18 12.44
CA ALA A 720 29.65 4.27 11.80
C ALA A 720 29.04 4.87 10.51
N GLN A 721 28.76 6.18 10.48
CA GLN A 721 28.32 6.84 9.24
C GLN A 721 29.41 6.84 8.15
N VAL A 722 30.68 6.95 8.52
CA VAL A 722 31.79 6.81 7.56
C VAL A 722 31.78 5.41 6.92
N ILE A 723 31.65 4.35 7.72
CA ILE A 723 31.59 2.96 7.23
C ILE A 723 30.44 2.80 6.21
N ARG A 724 29.25 3.30 6.56
CA ARG A 724 28.08 3.29 5.67
C ARG A 724 28.31 4.11 4.39
N THR A 725 29.05 5.21 4.50
CA THR A 725 29.41 6.07 3.37
C THR A 725 30.34 5.36 2.40
N PHE A 726 31.32 4.58 2.89
CA PHE A 726 32.13 3.73 2.01
C PHE A 726 31.28 2.74 1.21
N VAL A 727 30.26 2.13 1.83
CA VAL A 727 29.31 1.24 1.12
C VAL A 727 28.46 2.01 0.11
N ALA A 728 27.90 3.15 0.50
CA ALA A 728 27.05 3.97 -0.35
C ALA A 728 27.79 4.54 -1.57
N LEU A 729 29.08 4.83 -1.42
CA LEU A 729 29.99 5.24 -2.49
C LEU A 729 30.63 4.03 -3.20
N GLN A 730 30.35 2.79 -2.80
CA GLN A 730 30.98 1.59 -3.36
C GLN A 730 32.52 1.72 -3.43
N TRP A 731 33.13 2.18 -2.33
CA TRP A 731 34.55 2.53 -2.30
C TRP A 731 35.44 1.29 -2.13
N VAL A 732 35.76 0.63 -3.24
CA VAL A 732 36.61 -0.57 -3.27
C VAL A 732 38.09 -0.18 -3.32
N HIS A 733 38.56 0.59 -2.34
CA HIS A 733 39.97 1.00 -2.27
C HIS A 733 40.73 0.15 -1.23
N PRO A 734 41.97 -0.31 -1.49
CA PRO A 734 42.71 -1.17 -0.57
C PRO A 734 42.85 -0.61 0.86
N ARG A 735 43.01 0.72 0.99
CA ARG A 735 43.06 1.38 2.31
C ARG A 735 41.73 1.27 3.06
N VAL A 736 40.60 1.42 2.37
CA VAL A 736 39.26 1.26 2.97
C VAL A 736 39.05 -0.18 3.42
N ILE A 737 39.36 -1.15 2.55
CA ILE A 737 39.22 -2.57 2.88
C ILE A 737 40.08 -2.95 4.09
N ARG A 738 41.34 -2.50 4.13
CA ARG A 738 42.25 -2.74 5.27
C ARG A 738 41.70 -2.11 6.56
N ALA A 739 41.30 -0.84 6.53
CA ALA A 739 40.75 -0.15 7.68
C ALA A 739 39.48 -0.86 8.21
N LEU A 740 38.58 -1.29 7.32
CA LEU A 740 37.39 -2.05 7.72
C LEU A 740 37.72 -3.44 8.28
N GLN A 741 38.72 -4.15 7.72
CA GLN A 741 39.17 -5.45 8.24
C GLN A 741 39.77 -5.32 9.64
N GLU A 742 40.55 -4.26 9.89
CA GLU A 742 41.09 -3.98 11.22
C GLU A 742 39.98 -3.71 12.23
N ARG A 743 38.94 -2.95 11.84
CA ARG A 743 37.76 -2.71 12.70
C ARG A 743 36.94 -3.98 12.94
N GLN A 744 36.80 -4.85 11.93
CA GLN A 744 36.09 -6.11 12.07
C GLN A 744 36.72 -7.02 13.14
N ARG A 745 38.06 -7.09 13.22
CA ARG A 745 38.75 -7.97 14.19
C ARG A 745 38.41 -7.68 15.66
N ASN A 746 37.94 -6.47 15.96
CA ASN A 746 37.52 -6.07 17.30
C ASN A 746 36.07 -6.54 17.56
N ASN A 747 35.88 -7.85 17.73
CA ASN A 747 34.59 -8.58 17.73
C ASN A 747 33.53 -8.17 18.79
N ALA A 748 33.77 -7.13 19.59
CA ALA A 748 32.88 -6.73 20.68
C ALA A 748 32.09 -5.43 20.43
N ASP A 749 32.44 -4.67 19.39
CA ASP A 749 31.91 -3.31 19.21
C ASP A 749 30.90 -3.20 18.05
N PHE A 750 29.91 -2.32 18.19
CA PHE A 750 28.95 -1.96 17.13
C PHE A 750 29.62 -1.62 15.78
N LEU A 751 30.81 -1.01 15.83
CA LEU A 751 31.60 -0.69 14.63
C LEU A 751 32.13 -1.93 13.90
N SER A 752 32.42 -3.02 14.62
CA SER A 752 32.87 -4.28 14.02
C SER A 752 31.76 -4.92 13.21
N GLU A 753 30.54 -4.98 13.74
CA GLU A 753 29.38 -5.49 12.99
C GLU A 753 29.10 -4.67 11.73
N GLU A 754 29.19 -3.34 11.84
CA GLU A 754 28.96 -2.46 10.70
C GLU A 754 30.07 -2.61 9.64
N ALA A 755 31.33 -2.76 10.08
CA ALA A 755 32.46 -3.05 9.20
C ALA A 755 32.32 -4.40 8.50
N GLU A 756 31.86 -5.45 9.20
CA GLU A 756 31.60 -6.76 8.61
C GLU A 756 30.52 -6.67 7.51
N LYS A 757 29.40 -5.98 7.80
CA LYS A 757 28.34 -5.75 6.80
C LYS A 757 28.88 -4.99 5.59
N ALA A 758 29.67 -3.94 5.83
CA ALA A 758 30.27 -3.15 4.77
C ALA A 758 31.24 -3.96 3.89
N LEU A 759 32.11 -4.76 4.49
CA LEU A 759 33.04 -5.64 3.79
C LEU A 759 32.31 -6.66 2.91
N LYS A 760 31.24 -7.29 3.42
CA LYS A 760 30.44 -8.22 2.61
C LYS A 760 29.89 -7.57 1.34
N VAL A 761 29.37 -6.34 1.45
CA VAL A 761 28.83 -5.60 0.30
C VAL A 761 29.94 -5.15 -0.65
N LEU A 762 31.03 -4.57 -0.14
CA LEU A 762 32.13 -4.06 -0.96
C LEU A 762 32.91 -5.17 -1.68
N LEU A 763 33.14 -6.30 -1.03
CA LEU A 763 33.78 -7.46 -1.66
C LEU A 763 32.88 -8.12 -2.70
N ALA A 764 31.56 -8.12 -2.52
CA ALA A 764 30.64 -8.58 -3.55
C ALA A 764 30.67 -7.69 -4.82
N CYS A 765 31.04 -6.41 -4.68
CA CYS A 765 31.24 -5.49 -5.80
C CYS A 765 32.61 -5.63 -6.48
N THR A 766 33.57 -6.34 -5.88
CA THR A 766 34.84 -6.61 -6.56
C THR A 766 34.59 -7.55 -7.74
N PRO A 767 34.95 -7.17 -8.99
CA PRO A 767 34.88 -8.10 -10.09
C PRO A 767 35.77 -9.28 -9.75
N LYS A 768 35.19 -10.50 -9.70
CA LYS A 768 35.98 -11.73 -9.58
C LYS A 768 36.99 -11.70 -10.71
N SER A 769 38.29 -11.62 -10.38
CA SER A 769 39.31 -11.80 -11.41
C SER A 769 39.02 -13.11 -12.13
N PRO A 770 39.10 -13.15 -13.48
CA PRO A 770 39.00 -14.42 -14.18
C PRO A 770 40.02 -15.36 -13.54
N SER A 771 39.54 -16.50 -13.07
CA SER A 771 40.41 -17.55 -12.53
C SER A 771 41.44 -17.89 -13.60
N PRO A 772 42.74 -17.92 -13.27
CA PRO A 772 43.81 -18.18 -14.23
C PRO A 772 43.63 -19.53 -14.94
#